data_AF-A0A4V1LU72-F1
#
_entry.id   AF-A0A4V1LU72-F1
#
_cell.length_a   1.000
_cell.length_b   1.000
_cell.length_c   1.000
_cell.angle_alpha   90.00
_cell.angle_beta   90.00
_cell.angle_gamma   90.00
#
_symmetry.space_group_name_H-M   'P 1'
#
loop_
_entity.id
_entity.type
_entity.pdbx_description
1 polymer ?
#
loop_
_entity_poly.entity_id
_entity_poly.type
_entity_poly.pdbx_seq_one_letter_code
_entity_poly.pdbx_strand_id
1 'polypeptide(L)'
;MTNEQYQELLDYEQQIALKHNEVQEKNIDFLVEKDALYQPNLKKALSPLKFPSSPISPYTLSTEVVSYLKTQNVHISDKLTKSIEDICKVFNFSILANANGSTQSYIYPAQTGLGKSVSLQMYVSLLQEQSSMIVVSKVEEAIEYCKFINKMSRNPLYARCSYTITSENPKNDLRVEKKDLSNYRCIVITHKMFQLINQKVDIDTFKLYKNKKRDLIAIDEKLSFYEQHNFSKYDLIYLKETFSKIILKSKTLENITYNPLKFFLQLEEYFNMLNKTIEDNKKINQEKISVCDGYIESFIKTLNINENIEALHLLLEARKKELLEELKDIGIKDNESFYETIGYKIKSLLRNIKETLISGVYYLQYGREKKLVSVENIINKIGANIVLDATATINNFYNIANRYGGNITYIEANKIRKYENLKIYQAIGYAQSRSAIYKDLKDNDIINNAKLYTSYAQNILSENEDKLLIVCHKKFKRYLISECHNDKVKITHWGNHIGKNEWSDCNKVMIVGWNYLDPVVHINEIVNAVGSTEASLDLIHKNDLVEYENRQIADDLVQAVMRSRARKISTDDLDCKVTEIYMFHNNTPSSNQVLELFNSQFPKSKINSWIPKKSEFFVKKTKVSGKIETIIEYLKDKKKEVMEIDQPEVRKELNIPKQTFSRITKSEEFLEALKSKNFALIEKNGKTNKFILN
;
A
#
# COMPACT_ATOMS: atom_id res chain seq x y z
N MET A 1 -36.98 -6.14 30.04
CA MET A 1 -37.66 -5.02 29.39
C MET A 1 -39.10 -5.07 29.83
N THR A 2 -39.59 -4.03 30.48
CA THR A 2 -40.98 -3.98 30.97
C THR A 2 -41.94 -3.74 29.78
N ASN A 3 -43.22 -4.07 29.93
CA ASN A 3 -44.23 -3.80 28.89
C ASN A 3 -44.30 -2.32 28.50
N GLU A 4 -44.00 -1.43 29.44
CA GLU A 4 -43.97 0.01 29.24
C GLU A 4 -42.81 0.44 28.32
N GLN A 5 -41.62 -0.16 28.51
CA GLN A 5 -40.46 0.06 27.63
C GLN A 5 -40.68 -0.49 26.21
N TYR A 6 -41.51 -1.53 26.06
CA TYR A 6 -41.87 -2.08 24.75
C TYR A 6 -42.83 -1.15 24.01
N GLN A 7 -43.77 -0.52 24.72
CA GLN A 7 -44.77 0.35 24.11
C GLN A 7 -44.22 1.71 23.70
N GLU A 8 -43.29 2.29 24.47
CA GLU A 8 -42.51 3.46 24.04
C GLU A 8 -41.72 3.19 22.75
N LEU A 9 -41.31 1.94 22.52
CA LEU A 9 -40.57 1.55 21.32
C LEU A 9 -41.47 1.57 20.07
N LEU A 10 -42.70 1.04 20.19
CA LEU A 10 -43.68 1.00 19.10
C LEU A 10 -44.17 2.40 18.68
N ASP A 11 -44.42 3.28 19.64
CA ASP A 11 -44.86 4.66 19.34
C ASP A 11 -43.75 5.47 18.64
N TYR A 12 -42.49 5.18 18.99
CA TYR A 12 -41.33 5.80 18.36
C TYR A 12 -41.14 5.34 16.90
N GLU A 13 -41.35 4.04 16.60
CA GLU A 13 -41.28 3.50 15.23
C GLU A 13 -42.28 4.19 14.29
N GLN A 14 -43.49 4.49 14.77
CA GLN A 14 -44.53 5.17 13.98
C GLN A 14 -44.16 6.63 13.65
N GLN A 15 -43.54 7.35 14.60
CA GLN A 15 -43.11 8.75 14.37
C GLN A 15 -41.99 8.88 13.34
N ILE A 16 -41.09 7.89 13.29
CA ILE A 16 -39.99 7.85 12.30
C ILE A 16 -40.54 7.65 10.88
N ALA A 17 -41.53 6.77 10.72
CA ALA A 17 -42.14 6.49 9.41
C ALA A 17 -42.80 7.74 8.80
N LEU A 18 -43.43 8.59 9.62
CA LEU A 18 -44.06 9.84 9.16
C LEU A 18 -43.03 10.88 8.68
N LYS A 19 -41.92 11.06 9.43
CA LYS A 19 -40.83 11.98 9.03
C LYS A 19 -40.12 11.56 7.74
N HIS A 20 -40.13 10.26 7.42
CA HIS A 20 -39.52 9.75 6.19
C HIS A 20 -40.22 10.26 4.92
N ASN A 21 -41.53 10.50 4.96
CA ASN A 21 -42.28 10.96 3.78
C ASN A 21 -42.10 12.46 3.51
N GLU A 22 -42.00 13.31 4.53
CA GLU A 22 -41.85 14.78 4.37
C GLU A 22 -40.47 15.20 3.80
N VAL A 23 -39.42 14.40 4.02
CA VAL A 23 -38.06 14.72 3.59
C VAL A 23 -37.84 14.42 2.09
N GLN A 24 -38.59 13.48 1.52
CA GLN A 24 -38.44 13.12 0.10
C GLN A 24 -38.86 14.25 -0.85
N GLU A 25 -39.80 15.11 -0.48
CA GLU A 25 -40.26 16.22 -1.32
C GLU A 25 -39.29 17.42 -1.36
N LYS A 26 -38.47 17.64 -0.32
CA LYS A 26 -37.54 18.78 -0.23
C LYS A 26 -36.19 18.57 -0.94
N ASN A 27 -35.80 17.33 -1.22
CA ASN A 27 -34.49 17.03 -1.83
C ASN A 27 -34.40 17.31 -3.34
N ILE A 28 -35.54 17.53 -4.02
CA ILE A 28 -35.57 17.72 -5.49
C ILE A 28 -35.09 19.13 -5.89
N ASP A 29 -35.40 20.16 -5.10
CA ASP A 29 -35.07 21.55 -5.45
C ASP A 29 -33.60 21.93 -5.15
N PHE A 30 -32.88 21.16 -4.32
CA PHE A 30 -31.49 21.45 -3.93
C PHE A 30 -30.42 20.91 -4.90
N LEU A 31 -30.79 19.97 -5.79
CA LEU A 31 -29.85 19.34 -6.72
C LEU A 31 -29.43 20.24 -7.90
N VAL A 32 -30.17 21.34 -8.17
CA VAL A 32 -29.96 22.20 -9.34
C VAL A 32 -28.80 23.21 -9.16
N GLU A 33 -28.38 23.54 -7.93
CA GLU A 33 -27.28 24.49 -7.69
C GLU A 33 -25.87 23.86 -7.70
N LYS A 34 -25.73 22.52 -7.59
CA LYS A 34 -24.43 21.85 -7.34
C LYS A 34 -23.63 21.41 -8.56
N ASP A 35 -24.23 21.36 -9.75
CA ASP A 35 -23.51 21.12 -11.02
C ASP A 35 -22.49 22.24 -11.35
N ALA A 36 -22.51 23.36 -10.62
CA ALA A 36 -21.54 24.45 -10.73
C ALA A 36 -20.12 24.12 -10.21
N LEU A 37 -19.96 23.07 -9.38
CA LEU A 37 -18.67 22.73 -8.75
C LEU A 37 -17.74 21.90 -9.65
N TYR A 38 -18.29 21.10 -10.57
CA TYR A 38 -17.46 20.32 -11.49
C TYR A 38 -17.07 21.13 -12.72
N GLN A 39 -15.80 21.48 -12.82
CA GLN A 39 -15.30 22.27 -13.94
C GLN A 39 -14.30 21.46 -14.77
N PRO A 40 -14.76 20.54 -15.66
CA PRO A 40 -13.90 19.61 -16.40
C PRO A 40 -12.88 20.32 -17.29
N ASN A 41 -13.18 21.54 -17.72
CA ASN A 41 -12.33 22.37 -18.59
C ASN A 41 -11.38 23.29 -17.82
N LEU A 42 -11.52 23.42 -16.49
CA LEU A 42 -10.68 24.27 -15.65
C LEU A 42 -9.59 23.44 -14.95
N LYS A 43 -8.63 22.94 -15.74
CA LYS A 43 -7.38 22.42 -15.17
C LYS A 43 -6.46 23.59 -14.85
N LYS A 44 -6.31 23.93 -13.57
CA LYS A 44 -5.32 24.93 -13.13
C LYS A 44 -3.92 24.30 -13.16
N ALA A 45 -3.12 24.74 -14.13
CA ALA A 45 -1.70 24.40 -14.24
C ALA A 45 -0.86 25.68 -14.21
N LEU A 46 0.22 25.67 -13.42
CA LEU A 46 1.17 26.76 -13.32
C LEU A 46 2.48 26.39 -14.00
N SER A 47 3.09 27.35 -14.67
CA SER A 47 4.38 27.14 -15.34
C SER A 47 5.54 27.63 -14.46
N PRO A 48 6.57 26.81 -14.19
CA PRO A 48 7.77 27.21 -13.44
C PRO A 48 8.52 28.42 -14.04
N LEU A 49 8.31 28.71 -15.31
CA LEU A 49 8.97 29.83 -16.00
C LEU A 49 8.71 31.19 -15.33
N LYS A 50 7.53 31.35 -14.72
CA LYS A 50 7.08 32.60 -14.08
C LYS A 50 7.39 32.67 -12.58
N PHE A 51 7.97 31.61 -12.01
CA PHE A 51 8.21 31.52 -10.58
C PHE A 51 9.49 32.25 -10.14
N PRO A 52 9.55 32.72 -8.87
CA PRO A 52 10.67 33.48 -8.37
C PRO A 52 11.99 32.69 -8.39
N SER A 53 13.10 33.42 -8.55
CA SER A 53 14.47 32.89 -8.52
C SER A 53 15.18 33.14 -7.18
N SER A 54 14.42 33.47 -6.13
CA SER A 54 14.88 33.73 -4.76
C SER A 54 13.95 33.03 -3.76
N PRO A 55 14.41 32.62 -2.57
CA PRO A 55 15.70 32.99 -1.94
C PRO A 55 16.92 32.28 -2.50
N ILE A 56 16.77 31.14 -3.18
CA ILE A 56 17.91 30.43 -3.80
C ILE A 56 17.88 30.62 -5.31
N SER A 57 19.03 31.04 -5.87
CA SER A 57 19.21 31.13 -7.31
C SER A 57 19.13 29.73 -7.94
N PRO A 58 18.32 29.53 -9.00
CA PRO A 58 18.24 28.26 -9.72
C PRO A 58 19.60 27.74 -10.19
N TYR A 59 20.48 28.64 -10.62
CA TYR A 59 21.85 28.30 -11.04
C TYR A 59 22.71 27.77 -9.90
N THR A 60 22.58 28.37 -8.71
CA THR A 60 23.30 27.91 -7.51
C THR A 60 22.84 26.50 -7.12
N LEU A 61 21.52 26.26 -7.07
CA LEU A 61 21.02 24.92 -6.76
C LEU A 61 21.48 23.90 -7.80
N SER A 62 21.31 24.21 -9.09
CA SER A 62 21.65 23.26 -10.16
C SER A 62 23.15 22.92 -10.14
N THR A 63 24.03 23.90 -9.89
CA THR A 63 25.48 23.68 -9.76
C THR A 63 25.81 22.71 -8.61
N GLU A 64 25.25 22.94 -7.42
CA GLU A 64 25.52 22.09 -6.25
C GLU A 64 24.96 20.67 -6.41
N VAL A 65 23.74 20.55 -6.94
CA VAL A 65 23.12 19.25 -7.21
C VAL A 65 23.90 18.48 -8.28
N VAL A 66 24.27 19.14 -9.38
CA VAL A 66 25.07 18.52 -10.45
C VAL A 66 26.43 18.08 -9.93
N SER A 67 27.11 18.92 -9.14
CA SER A 67 28.37 18.58 -8.49
C SER A 67 28.22 17.30 -7.64
N TYR A 68 27.21 17.26 -6.78
CA TYR A 68 26.91 16.08 -5.96
C TYR A 68 26.61 14.84 -6.81
N LEU A 69 25.74 14.95 -7.81
CA LEU A 69 25.37 13.82 -8.67
C LEU A 69 26.57 13.26 -9.45
N LYS A 70 27.52 14.11 -9.88
CA LYS A 70 28.78 13.67 -10.49
C LYS A 70 29.61 12.80 -9.52
N THR A 71 29.65 13.13 -8.23
CA THR A 71 30.34 12.27 -7.23
C THR A 71 29.69 10.90 -7.07
N GLN A 72 28.42 10.77 -7.47
CA GLN A 72 27.66 9.50 -7.46
C GLN A 72 27.72 8.77 -8.81
N ASN A 73 28.61 9.20 -9.72
CA ASN A 73 28.73 8.68 -11.08
C ASN A 73 27.42 8.74 -11.87
N VAL A 74 26.61 9.78 -11.63
CA VAL A 74 25.40 10.04 -12.40
C VAL A 74 25.75 10.89 -13.61
N HIS A 75 25.25 10.49 -14.76
CA HIS A 75 25.42 11.23 -16.00
C HIS A 75 24.53 12.49 -16.01
N ILE A 76 25.09 13.64 -16.43
CA ILE A 76 24.43 14.95 -16.35
C ILE A 76 24.29 15.57 -17.73
N SER A 77 23.07 15.93 -18.11
CA SER A 77 22.79 16.68 -19.33
C SER A 77 22.15 18.03 -19.04
N ASP A 78 22.17 18.94 -20.02
CA ASP A 78 21.57 20.27 -19.89
C ASP A 78 20.08 20.23 -19.56
N LYS A 79 19.36 19.23 -20.08
CA LYS A 79 17.94 19.02 -19.78
C LYS A 79 17.70 18.65 -18.31
N LEU A 80 18.60 17.86 -17.71
CA LEU A 80 18.54 17.53 -16.29
C LEU A 80 18.85 18.76 -15.44
N THR A 81 19.90 19.51 -15.79
CA THR A 81 20.24 20.78 -15.14
C THR A 81 19.05 21.73 -15.17
N LYS A 82 18.38 21.86 -16.32
CA LYS A 82 17.20 22.72 -16.46
C LYS A 82 16.02 22.26 -15.59
N SER A 83 15.79 20.95 -15.52
CA SER A 83 14.76 20.40 -14.63
C SER A 83 15.05 20.68 -13.15
N ILE A 84 16.32 20.71 -12.74
CA ILE A 84 16.72 21.07 -11.36
C ILE A 84 16.48 22.56 -11.12
N GLU A 85 16.76 23.42 -12.10
CA GLU A 85 16.42 24.85 -12.01
C GLU A 85 14.93 25.09 -11.86
N ASP A 86 14.10 24.38 -12.64
CA ASP A 86 12.64 24.48 -12.54
C ASP A 86 12.17 24.05 -11.15
N ILE A 87 12.70 22.95 -10.60
CA ILE A 87 12.44 22.50 -9.22
C ILE A 87 12.82 23.58 -8.20
N CYS A 88 13.96 24.26 -8.36
CA CYS A 88 14.38 25.36 -7.49
C CYS A 88 13.32 26.46 -7.44
N LYS A 89 12.83 26.87 -8.61
CA LYS A 89 11.81 27.92 -8.72
C LYS A 89 10.50 27.50 -8.09
N VAL A 90 10.14 26.22 -8.16
CA VAL A 90 8.97 25.67 -7.46
C VAL A 90 9.14 25.82 -5.95
N PHE A 91 10.29 25.47 -5.37
CA PHE A 91 10.53 25.66 -3.94
C PHE A 91 10.50 27.14 -3.52
N ASN A 92 11.13 28.02 -4.29
CA ASN A 92 11.07 29.46 -4.09
C ASN A 92 9.62 29.99 -4.10
N PHE A 93 8.80 29.51 -5.04
CA PHE A 93 7.39 29.85 -5.14
C PHE A 93 6.59 29.41 -3.92
N SER A 94 6.84 28.22 -3.37
CA SER A 94 6.16 27.76 -2.14
C SER A 94 6.51 28.61 -0.93
N ILE A 95 7.75 29.08 -0.82
CA ILE A 95 8.14 30.03 0.24
C ILE A 95 7.33 31.31 0.12
N LEU A 96 7.23 31.88 -1.09
CA LEU A 96 6.42 33.07 -1.34
C LEU A 96 4.93 32.83 -1.05
N ALA A 97 4.39 31.68 -1.45
CA ALA A 97 2.99 31.31 -1.20
C ALA A 97 2.69 31.22 0.30
N ASN A 98 3.60 30.65 1.10
CA ASN A 98 3.46 30.60 2.56
C ASN A 98 3.56 31.99 3.21
N ALA A 99 4.46 32.85 2.74
CA ALA A 99 4.54 34.23 3.20
C ALA A 99 3.22 34.99 2.97
N ASN A 100 2.51 34.68 1.88
CA ASN A 100 1.20 35.23 1.56
C ASN A 100 0.02 34.51 2.24
N GLY A 101 0.29 33.53 3.11
CA GLY A 101 -0.74 32.81 3.86
C GLY A 101 -1.54 31.77 3.06
N SER A 102 -1.07 31.35 1.89
CA SER A 102 -1.70 30.29 1.10
C SER A 102 -1.68 28.95 1.86
N THR A 103 -2.71 28.13 1.64
CA THR A 103 -2.82 26.75 2.15
C THR A 103 -2.85 25.71 1.02
N GLN A 104 -2.64 26.16 -0.22
CA GLN A 104 -2.77 25.33 -1.41
C GLN A 104 -1.65 24.27 -1.51
N SER A 105 -2.00 23.11 -2.06
CA SER A 105 -1.04 22.05 -2.38
C SER A 105 -0.64 22.13 -3.85
N TYR A 106 0.65 22.23 -4.12
CA TYR A 106 1.20 22.32 -5.47
C TYR A 106 1.85 20.99 -5.87
N ILE A 107 1.34 20.36 -6.93
CA ILE A 107 1.78 19.04 -7.36
C ILE A 107 2.79 19.18 -8.48
N TYR A 108 4.01 18.71 -8.26
CA TYR A 108 5.09 18.77 -9.26
C TYR A 108 5.37 17.35 -9.82
N PRO A 109 4.85 17.02 -11.02
CA PRO A 109 4.86 15.67 -11.59
C PRO A 109 6.18 15.29 -12.27
N ALA A 110 7.32 15.56 -11.64
CA ALA A 110 8.62 15.23 -12.22
C ALA A 110 8.93 13.73 -12.15
N GLN A 111 9.42 13.19 -13.28
CA GLN A 111 9.71 11.76 -13.46
C GLN A 111 10.68 11.22 -12.39
N THR A 112 10.56 9.93 -12.08
CA THR A 112 11.45 9.25 -11.14
C THR A 112 12.90 9.25 -11.65
N GLY A 113 13.85 9.36 -10.71
CA GLY A 113 15.27 9.38 -11.04
C GLY A 113 15.83 10.71 -11.55
N LEU A 114 15.04 11.79 -11.54
CA LEU A 114 15.51 13.16 -11.85
C LEU A 114 16.21 13.88 -10.68
N GLY A 115 16.51 13.17 -9.59
CA GLY A 115 17.17 13.76 -8.43
C GLY A 115 16.27 14.61 -7.52
N LYS A 116 14.94 14.52 -7.62
CA LYS A 116 13.98 15.32 -6.81
C LYS A 116 14.32 15.40 -5.32
N SER A 117 14.49 14.24 -4.66
CA SER A 117 14.85 14.13 -3.25
C SER A 117 16.19 14.81 -2.95
N VAL A 118 17.19 14.63 -3.81
CA VAL A 118 18.52 15.27 -3.69
C VAL A 118 18.40 16.79 -3.86
N SER A 119 17.63 17.25 -4.85
CA SER A 119 17.38 18.68 -5.08
C SER A 119 16.68 19.33 -3.89
N LEU A 120 15.71 18.65 -3.28
CA LEU A 120 15.04 19.11 -2.07
C LEU A 120 16.02 19.21 -0.89
N GLN A 121 16.79 18.15 -0.64
CA GLN A 121 17.79 18.13 0.43
C GLN A 121 18.85 19.22 0.26
N MET A 122 19.37 19.37 -0.96
CA MET A 122 20.37 20.39 -1.28
C MET A 122 19.79 21.79 -1.15
N TYR A 123 18.61 22.04 -1.71
CA TYR A 123 17.92 23.33 -1.59
C TYR A 123 17.75 23.75 -0.13
N VAL A 124 17.25 22.85 0.70
CA VAL A 124 17.05 23.11 2.14
C VAL A 124 18.37 23.37 2.86
N SER A 125 19.44 22.70 2.47
CA SER A 125 20.78 22.93 3.05
C SER A 125 21.40 24.28 2.68
N LEU A 126 20.95 24.90 1.58
CA LEU A 126 21.40 26.21 1.11
C LEU A 126 20.64 27.39 1.75
N LEU A 127 19.48 27.14 2.36
CA LEU A 127 18.67 28.20 3.00
C LEU A 127 19.40 28.84 4.20
N GLN A 128 19.50 30.16 4.19
CA GLN A 128 20.21 30.92 5.23
C GLN A 128 19.30 31.38 6.37
N GLU A 129 18.05 31.74 6.05
CA GLU A 129 17.11 32.32 7.01
C GLU A 129 15.83 31.48 7.13
N GLN A 130 15.36 30.99 5.99
CA GLN A 130 14.08 30.29 5.88
C GLN A 130 14.12 28.94 6.57
N SER A 131 12.99 28.59 7.16
CA SER A 131 12.73 27.34 7.84
C SER A 131 11.92 26.39 6.96
N SER A 132 12.09 25.09 7.18
CA SER A 132 11.48 24.07 6.33
C SER A 132 10.89 22.92 7.14
N MET A 133 9.85 22.30 6.61
CA MET A 133 9.36 20.99 6.99
C MET A 133 9.36 20.07 5.78
N ILE A 134 10.00 18.91 5.93
CA ILE A 134 10.01 17.86 4.91
C ILE A 134 9.20 16.68 5.43
N VAL A 135 8.32 16.15 4.59
CA VAL A 135 7.50 14.97 4.88
C VAL A 135 7.95 13.83 3.98
N VAL A 136 8.37 12.72 4.58
CA VAL A 136 8.88 11.54 3.86
C VAL A 136 8.11 10.28 4.24
N SER A 137 8.30 9.19 3.50
CA SER A 137 7.49 7.98 3.68
C SER A 137 7.87 7.19 4.94
N LYS A 138 9.18 7.10 5.26
CA LYS A 138 9.74 6.21 6.29
C LYS A 138 10.65 6.92 7.28
N VAL A 139 10.85 6.30 8.44
CA VAL A 139 11.72 6.84 9.51
C VAL A 139 13.18 6.84 9.08
N GLU A 140 13.64 5.77 8.44
CA GLU A 140 15.03 5.67 7.97
C GLU A 140 15.32 6.75 6.94
N GLU A 141 14.37 7.02 6.05
CA GLU A 141 14.45 8.12 5.08
C GLU A 141 14.54 9.47 5.78
N ALA A 142 13.75 9.71 6.83
CA ALA A 142 13.81 10.95 7.59
C ALA A 142 15.18 11.17 8.23
N ILE A 143 15.77 10.10 8.78
CA ILE A 143 17.12 10.11 9.36
C ILE A 143 18.17 10.43 8.29
N GLU A 144 18.12 9.77 7.13
CA GLU A 144 19.06 10.01 6.04
C GLU A 144 18.95 11.42 5.45
N TYR A 145 17.73 11.97 5.34
CA TYR A 145 17.51 13.37 4.99
C TYR A 145 18.19 14.31 5.99
N CYS A 146 18.02 14.10 7.30
CA CYS A 146 18.68 14.93 8.31
C CYS A 146 20.21 14.84 8.22
N LYS A 147 20.78 13.63 8.07
CA LYS A 147 22.23 13.45 7.91
C LYS A 147 22.76 14.21 6.70
N PHE A 148 22.09 14.07 5.55
CA PHE A 148 22.49 14.73 4.33
C PHE A 148 22.44 16.26 4.47
N ILE A 149 21.32 16.80 4.94
CA ILE A 149 21.13 18.25 5.09
C ILE A 149 22.15 18.83 6.08
N ASN A 150 22.38 18.17 7.21
CA ASN A 150 23.37 18.60 8.20
C ASN A 150 24.80 18.61 7.63
N LYS A 151 25.14 17.59 6.83
CA LYS A 151 26.43 17.50 6.15
C LYS A 151 26.60 18.64 5.13
N MET A 152 25.62 18.85 4.26
CA MET A 152 25.72 19.85 3.18
C MET A 152 25.64 21.28 3.71
N SER A 153 24.83 21.54 4.74
CA SER A 153 24.76 22.85 5.42
C SER A 153 25.96 23.14 6.32
N ARG A 154 26.85 22.16 6.54
CA ARG A 154 27.97 22.21 7.49
C ARG A 154 27.54 22.57 8.91
N ASN A 155 26.31 22.21 9.28
CA ASN A 155 25.74 22.46 10.59
C ASN A 155 25.09 21.16 11.13
N PRO A 156 25.69 20.51 12.15
CA PRO A 156 25.19 19.25 12.69
C PRO A 156 23.84 19.39 13.43
N LEU A 157 23.38 20.62 13.71
CA LEU A 157 22.12 20.93 14.39
C LEU A 157 21.04 21.48 13.45
N TYR A 158 21.28 21.54 12.14
CA TYR A 158 20.37 22.21 11.19
C TYR A 158 19.02 21.53 11.03
N ALA A 159 19.05 20.22 10.78
CA ALA A 159 17.92 19.36 10.52
C ALA A 159 17.78 18.29 11.60
N ARG A 160 16.55 18.10 12.08
CA ARG A 160 16.16 17.05 13.03
C ARG A 160 14.91 16.34 12.57
N CYS A 161 14.71 15.12 13.04
CA CYS A 161 13.53 14.33 12.72
C CYS A 161 12.66 14.08 13.95
N SER A 162 11.36 13.83 13.71
CA SER A 162 10.45 13.41 14.78
C SER A 162 9.57 12.26 14.31
N TYR A 163 9.58 11.20 15.10
CA TYR A 163 8.84 9.98 14.87
C TYR A 163 8.55 9.26 16.19
N THR A 164 7.55 8.37 16.17
CA THR A 164 7.21 7.52 17.31
C THR A 164 8.26 6.43 17.49
N ILE A 165 8.82 6.33 18.69
CA ILE A 165 9.80 5.28 19.01
C ILE A 165 9.05 3.94 19.12
N THR A 166 9.51 2.94 18.39
CA THR A 166 9.02 1.56 18.45
C THR A 166 10.20 0.59 18.43
N SER A 167 9.94 -0.71 18.59
CA SER A 167 10.99 -1.74 18.40
C SER A 167 11.55 -1.74 16.98
N GLU A 168 10.73 -1.43 15.98
CA GLU A 168 11.14 -1.29 14.58
C GLU A 168 11.84 0.05 14.29
N ASN A 169 11.51 1.10 15.05
CA ASN A 169 12.05 2.46 14.89
C ASN A 169 12.70 2.93 16.21
N PRO A 170 13.89 2.42 16.56
CA PRO A 170 14.56 2.80 17.79
C PRO A 170 14.94 4.29 17.80
N LYS A 171 15.23 4.81 18.99
CA LYS A 171 15.69 6.20 19.15
C LYS A 171 17.01 6.41 18.40
N ASN A 172 17.09 7.50 17.65
CA ASN A 172 18.30 7.97 16.96
C ASN A 172 18.71 9.36 17.48
N ASP A 173 19.99 9.70 17.43
CA ASP A 173 20.52 10.98 17.92
C ASP A 173 19.98 12.21 17.16
N LEU A 174 19.52 12.01 15.92
CA LEU A 174 18.86 13.05 15.13
C LEU A 174 17.37 13.22 15.46
N ARG A 175 16.81 12.34 16.30
CA ARG A 175 15.42 12.44 16.74
C ARG A 175 15.28 13.45 17.86
N VAL A 176 14.28 14.32 17.77
CA VAL A 176 13.91 15.26 18.84
C VAL A 176 12.46 15.07 19.26
N GLU A 177 12.17 15.44 20.52
CA GLU A 177 10.81 15.44 21.04
C GLU A 177 10.00 16.58 20.42
N LYS A 178 8.67 16.43 20.42
CA LYS A 178 7.75 17.39 19.78
C LYS A 178 7.99 18.81 20.29
N LYS A 179 8.07 19.00 21.61
CA LYS A 179 8.27 20.31 22.26
C LYS A 179 9.51 21.07 21.80
N ASP A 180 10.50 20.38 21.27
CA ASP A 180 11.78 20.99 20.86
C ASP A 180 11.81 21.31 19.36
N LEU A 181 10.80 20.91 18.58
CA LEU A 181 10.79 21.05 17.12
C LEU A 181 10.87 22.50 16.63
N SER A 182 10.27 23.43 17.37
CA SER A 182 10.29 24.86 17.07
C SER A 182 11.68 25.49 17.17
N ASN A 183 12.65 24.79 17.78
CA ASN A 183 14.04 25.23 17.89
C ASN A 183 14.88 24.89 16.65
N TYR A 184 14.40 24.01 15.78
CA TYR A 184 15.15 23.52 14.62
C TYR A 184 14.63 24.11 13.30
N ARG A 185 15.57 24.63 12.50
CA ARG A 185 15.26 25.32 11.23
C ARG A 185 14.65 24.35 10.21
N CYS A 186 15.16 23.14 10.13
CA CYS A 186 14.58 22.07 9.33
C CYS A 186 14.07 20.95 10.23
N ILE A 187 12.83 20.53 10.01
CA ILE A 187 12.29 19.30 10.59
C ILE A 187 11.90 18.32 9.49
N VAL A 188 12.19 17.04 9.72
CA VAL A 188 11.81 15.95 8.83
C VAL A 188 10.89 14.99 9.56
N ILE A 189 9.69 14.79 9.04
CA ILE A 189 8.66 13.95 9.66
C ILE A 189 8.18 12.90 8.68
N THR A 190 7.56 11.84 9.19
CA THR A 190 6.97 10.81 8.34
C THR A 190 5.56 11.21 7.88
N HIS A 191 5.11 10.61 6.77
CA HIS A 191 3.73 10.69 6.29
C HIS A 191 2.72 10.42 7.42
N LYS A 192 2.93 9.36 8.21
CA LYS A 192 2.05 9.02 9.33
C LYS A 192 2.02 10.12 10.41
N MET A 193 3.16 10.73 10.71
CA MET A 193 3.21 11.86 11.65
C MET A 193 2.47 13.07 11.10
N PHE A 194 2.63 13.38 9.80
CA PHE A 194 1.89 14.46 9.15
C PHE A 194 0.37 14.27 9.23
N GLN A 195 -0.12 13.03 9.05
CA GLN A 195 -1.53 12.73 9.25
C GLN A 195 -1.98 13.04 10.69
N LEU A 196 -1.23 12.56 11.69
CA LEU A 196 -1.54 12.79 13.10
C LEU A 196 -1.54 14.28 13.48
N ILE A 197 -0.62 15.08 12.92
CA ILE A 197 -0.51 16.52 13.18
C ILE A 197 -1.75 17.28 12.73
N ASN A 198 -2.30 16.95 11.57
CA ASN A 198 -3.44 17.68 11.03
C ASN A 198 -4.78 17.30 11.73
N GLN A 199 -4.76 16.31 12.62
CA GLN A 199 -5.94 15.75 13.28
C GLN A 199 -6.00 16.03 14.78
N LYS A 200 -5.01 15.54 15.53
CA LYS A 200 -5.13 15.29 16.99
C LYS A 200 -4.01 15.91 17.82
N VAL A 201 -3.00 16.50 17.17
CA VAL A 201 -1.81 17.03 17.84
C VAL A 201 -1.84 18.54 17.74
N ASP A 202 -1.29 19.22 18.75
CA ASP A 202 -0.96 20.63 18.66
C ASP A 202 -0.12 20.90 17.40
N ILE A 203 -0.77 21.56 16.44
CA ILE A 203 -0.20 21.87 15.14
C ILE A 203 0.88 22.94 15.24
N ASP A 204 0.79 23.82 16.23
CA ASP A 204 1.67 24.97 16.35
C ASP A 204 3.11 24.54 16.62
N THR A 205 3.28 23.48 17.42
CA THR A 205 4.58 22.85 17.66
C THR A 205 5.31 22.43 16.37
N PHE A 206 4.59 22.00 15.32
CA PHE A 206 5.19 21.60 14.04
C PHE A 206 5.24 22.74 13.03
N LYS A 207 4.21 23.59 13.04
CA LYS A 207 4.03 24.71 12.13
C LYS A 207 4.99 25.85 12.38
N LEU A 208 5.50 25.99 13.60
CA LEU A 208 6.33 27.11 14.01
C LEU A 208 7.82 26.76 14.09
N TYR A 209 8.66 27.75 13.77
CA TYR A 209 10.09 27.84 14.05
C TYR A 209 10.37 29.22 14.63
N LYS A 210 10.89 29.28 15.87
CA LYS A 210 11.07 30.55 16.62
C LYS A 210 9.84 31.47 16.56
N ASN A 211 8.65 30.91 16.81
CA ASN A 211 7.35 31.60 16.76
C ASN A 211 6.94 32.16 15.40
N LYS A 212 7.63 31.80 14.30
CA LYS A 212 7.22 32.11 12.92
C LYS A 212 6.76 30.86 12.21
N LYS A 213 5.77 30.97 11.32
CA LYS A 213 5.34 29.84 10.47
C LYS A 213 6.53 29.37 9.61
N ARG A 214 6.60 28.06 9.34
CA ARG A 214 7.62 27.51 8.45
C ARG A 214 7.41 28.01 7.03
N ASP A 215 8.52 28.35 6.38
CA ASP A 215 8.52 29.00 5.06
C ASP A 215 8.32 27.97 3.94
N LEU A 216 9.00 26.82 4.01
CA LEU A 216 8.89 25.74 3.02
C LEU A 216 8.25 24.50 3.64
N ILE A 217 7.23 23.96 2.97
CA ILE A 217 6.67 22.65 3.28
C ILE A 217 6.76 21.78 2.02
N ALA A 218 7.50 20.68 2.10
CA ALA A 218 7.68 19.76 0.98
C ALA A 218 7.34 18.34 1.38
N ILE A 219 6.60 17.64 0.52
CA ILE A 219 6.20 16.24 0.67
C ILE A 219 6.90 15.47 -0.44
N ASP A 220 7.78 14.53 -0.07
CA ASP A 220 8.38 13.58 -1.01
C ASP A 220 7.46 12.37 -1.16
N GLU A 221 7.19 11.98 -2.41
CA GLU A 221 6.20 10.97 -2.82
C GLU A 221 4.72 11.31 -2.46
N LYS A 222 3.77 10.50 -2.95
CA LYS A 222 2.32 10.65 -2.67
C LYS A 222 2.02 10.44 -1.18
N LEU A 223 1.25 11.37 -0.59
CA LEU A 223 0.64 11.20 0.73
C LEU A 223 -0.80 10.69 0.59
N SER A 224 -1.26 9.84 1.51
CA SER A 224 -2.70 9.62 1.70
C SER A 224 -3.30 10.80 2.47
N PHE A 225 -4.16 11.56 1.82
CA PHE A 225 -4.74 12.81 2.34
C PHE A 225 -6.02 12.61 3.15
N TYR A 226 -6.33 11.39 3.63
CA TYR A 226 -7.52 11.15 4.43
C TYR A 226 -7.28 10.18 5.59
N GLU A 227 -8.13 10.28 6.62
CA GLU A 227 -8.36 9.20 7.58
C GLU A 227 -9.72 8.58 7.32
N GLN A 228 -9.76 7.26 7.44
CA GLN A 228 -10.98 6.49 7.28
C GLN A 228 -11.44 6.01 8.66
N HIS A 229 -12.67 6.35 9.00
CA HIS A 229 -13.39 5.75 10.10
C HIS A 229 -14.47 4.85 9.53
N ASN A 230 -14.61 3.65 10.10
CA ASN A 230 -15.70 2.77 9.71
C ASN A 230 -16.04 1.79 10.84
N PHE A 231 -17.26 1.30 10.78
CA PHE A 231 -17.69 0.14 11.55
C PHE A 231 -18.70 -0.67 10.74
N SER A 232 -18.64 -1.98 10.89
CA SER A 232 -19.52 -2.90 10.19
C SER A 232 -20.76 -3.24 11.01
N LYS A 233 -21.78 -3.81 10.35
CA LYS A 233 -22.93 -4.41 11.04
C LYS A 233 -22.49 -5.52 12.00
N TYR A 234 -21.42 -6.25 11.69
CA TYR A 234 -20.85 -7.26 12.59
C TYR A 234 -20.25 -6.64 13.86
N ASP A 235 -19.54 -5.52 13.74
CA ASP A 235 -19.00 -4.80 14.90
C ASP A 235 -20.13 -4.32 15.81
N LEU A 236 -21.21 -3.82 15.23
CA LEU A 236 -22.40 -3.39 15.95
C LEU A 236 -23.04 -4.53 16.74
N ILE A 237 -23.28 -5.68 16.09
CA ILE A 237 -23.85 -6.88 16.75
C ILE A 237 -22.93 -7.35 17.88
N TYR A 238 -21.62 -7.39 17.62
CA TYR A 238 -20.63 -7.77 18.64
C TYR A 238 -20.66 -6.85 19.86
N LEU A 239 -20.72 -5.53 19.66
CA LEU A 239 -20.83 -4.56 20.75
C LEU A 239 -22.15 -4.70 21.50
N LYS A 240 -23.28 -4.83 20.78
CA LYS A 240 -24.61 -5.05 21.37
C LYS A 240 -24.61 -6.27 22.29
N GLU A 241 -24.16 -7.43 21.80
CA GLU A 241 -24.08 -8.66 22.60
C GLU A 241 -23.13 -8.52 23.80
N THR A 242 -22.00 -7.84 23.60
CA THR A 242 -21.01 -7.61 24.66
C THR A 242 -21.62 -6.75 25.76
N PHE A 243 -22.25 -5.63 25.41
CA PHE A 243 -22.90 -4.74 26.38
C PHE A 243 -24.15 -5.33 27.00
N SER A 244 -24.92 -6.18 26.31
CA SER A 244 -26.01 -6.94 26.94
C SER A 244 -25.49 -7.87 28.04
N LYS A 245 -24.37 -8.57 27.79
CA LYS A 245 -23.73 -9.43 28.80
C LYS A 245 -23.15 -8.63 29.96
N ILE A 246 -22.56 -7.47 29.68
CA ILE A 246 -22.10 -6.55 30.73
C ILE A 246 -23.30 -6.11 31.58
N ILE A 247 -24.40 -5.73 30.94
CA ILE A 247 -25.60 -5.24 31.62
C ILE A 247 -26.21 -6.30 32.54
N LEU A 248 -26.33 -7.54 32.06
CA LEU A 248 -26.88 -8.64 32.85
C LEU A 248 -26.02 -9.04 34.05
N LYS A 249 -24.72 -8.75 34.02
CA LYS A 249 -23.76 -9.19 35.05
C LYS A 249 -23.31 -8.09 35.99
N SER A 250 -23.48 -6.82 35.62
CA SER A 250 -22.95 -5.71 36.38
C SER A 250 -23.88 -5.33 37.53
N LYS A 251 -23.33 -5.30 38.75
CA LYS A 251 -24.04 -4.90 39.98
C LYS A 251 -24.20 -3.38 40.07
N THR A 252 -23.30 -2.63 39.43
CA THR A 252 -23.26 -1.15 39.46
C THR A 252 -24.36 -0.48 38.63
N LEU A 253 -25.25 -1.25 38.00
CA LEU A 253 -26.22 -0.76 37.00
C LEU A 253 -27.56 -0.28 37.55
N GLU A 254 -27.86 -0.53 38.83
CA GLU A 254 -29.15 -0.12 39.42
C GLU A 254 -29.40 1.40 39.32
N ASN A 255 -28.36 2.20 39.07
CA ASN A 255 -28.41 3.67 39.01
C ASN A 255 -28.24 4.27 37.60
N ILE A 256 -28.09 3.48 36.53
CA ILE A 256 -27.95 4.05 35.17
C ILE A 256 -29.34 4.25 34.56
N THR A 257 -29.81 5.50 34.52
CA THR A 257 -31.09 5.89 33.89
C THR A 257 -31.09 5.71 32.36
N TYR A 258 -29.90 5.61 31.77
CA TYR A 258 -29.68 5.51 30.33
C TYR A 258 -29.69 4.05 29.86
N ASN A 259 -30.35 3.74 28.73
CA ASN A 259 -30.36 2.39 28.14
C ASN A 259 -29.41 2.31 26.93
N PRO A 260 -28.15 1.86 27.10
CA PRO A 260 -27.17 1.83 25.99
C PRO A 260 -27.52 0.81 24.91
N LEU A 261 -28.41 -0.15 25.20
CA LEU A 261 -28.89 -1.10 24.19
C LEU A 261 -29.84 -0.43 23.19
N LYS A 262 -30.59 0.61 23.62
CA LYS A 262 -31.45 1.40 22.73
C LYS A 262 -30.64 2.03 21.61
N PHE A 263 -29.45 2.57 21.93
CA PHE A 263 -28.53 3.13 20.94
C PHE A 263 -28.09 2.12 19.89
N PHE A 264 -27.71 0.90 20.31
CA PHE A 264 -27.35 -0.15 19.35
C PHE A 264 -28.54 -0.65 18.52
N LEU A 265 -29.75 -0.69 19.09
CA LEU A 265 -30.97 -1.03 18.36
C LEU A 265 -31.28 0.01 17.27
N GLN A 266 -31.24 1.30 17.61
CA GLN A 266 -31.43 2.39 16.65
C GLN A 266 -30.40 2.31 15.51
N LEU A 267 -29.12 2.08 15.83
CA LEU A 267 -28.10 1.88 14.79
C LEU A 267 -28.39 0.65 13.92
N GLU A 268 -28.91 -0.43 14.47
CA GLU A 268 -29.23 -1.65 13.72
C GLU A 268 -30.42 -1.44 12.78
N GLU A 269 -31.48 -0.77 13.27
CA GLU A 269 -32.62 -0.32 12.46
C GLU A 269 -32.15 0.54 11.30
N TYR A 270 -31.23 1.46 11.56
CA TYR A 270 -30.63 2.30 10.54
C TYR A 270 -29.88 1.49 9.48
N PHE A 271 -29.05 0.51 9.87
CA PHE A 271 -28.44 -0.43 8.92
C PHE A 271 -29.51 -1.16 8.09
N ASN A 272 -30.62 -1.57 8.68
CA ASN A 272 -31.69 -2.28 7.97
C ASN A 272 -32.42 -1.38 6.97
N MET A 273 -32.71 -0.14 7.38
CA MET A 273 -33.30 0.88 6.50
C MET A 273 -32.39 1.14 5.29
N LEU A 274 -31.09 1.39 5.51
CA LEU A 274 -30.12 1.60 4.42
C LEU A 274 -30.06 0.42 3.45
N ASN A 275 -30.09 -0.81 3.97
CA ASN A 275 -30.14 -2.01 3.14
C ASN A 275 -31.42 -2.07 2.29
N LYS A 276 -32.57 -1.74 2.88
CA LYS A 276 -33.84 -1.72 2.16
C LYS A 276 -33.81 -0.70 1.02
N THR A 277 -33.33 0.51 1.29
CA THR A 277 -33.16 1.56 0.26
C THR A 277 -32.33 1.08 -0.93
N ILE A 278 -31.25 0.32 -0.68
CA ILE A 278 -30.40 -0.27 -1.73
C ILE A 278 -31.13 -1.35 -2.52
N GLU A 279 -31.84 -2.21 -1.81
CA GLU A 279 -32.63 -3.29 -2.40
C GLU A 279 -33.81 -2.76 -3.21
N ASP A 280 -34.30 -1.56 -2.92
CA ASP A 280 -35.34 -0.89 -3.70
C ASP A 280 -34.74 -0.18 -4.93
N ASN A 281 -33.50 0.33 -4.84
CA ASN A 281 -32.78 1.05 -5.90
C ASN A 281 -32.05 0.16 -6.93
N LYS A 282 -32.53 -1.07 -7.21
CA LYS A 282 -31.90 -2.12 -8.07
C LYS A 282 -31.44 -1.72 -9.48
N LYS A 283 -31.66 -0.49 -9.94
CA LYS A 283 -31.19 0.02 -11.24
C LYS A 283 -29.71 0.42 -11.26
N ILE A 284 -29.03 0.54 -10.12
CA ILE A 284 -27.60 0.89 -10.08
C ILE A 284 -26.75 -0.40 -9.97
N ASN A 285 -25.86 -0.56 -10.95
CA ASN A 285 -25.12 -1.77 -11.33
C ASN A 285 -24.31 -2.47 -10.23
N GLN A 286 -23.89 -3.70 -10.58
CA GLN A 286 -23.10 -4.79 -9.95
C GLN A 286 -22.16 -4.54 -8.75
N GLU A 287 -21.91 -3.30 -8.32
CA GLU A 287 -21.18 -2.95 -7.11
C GLU A 287 -22.09 -2.08 -6.23
N LYS A 288 -22.73 -2.69 -5.21
CA LYS A 288 -23.80 -2.10 -4.39
C LYS A 288 -23.32 -1.00 -3.42
N ILE A 289 -22.64 0.01 -3.94
CA ILE A 289 -22.32 1.24 -3.22
C ILE A 289 -23.60 2.08 -3.25
N SER A 290 -24.12 2.43 -2.08
CA SER A 290 -25.21 3.38 -1.97
C SER A 290 -24.94 4.25 -0.79
N VAL A 291 -24.88 5.53 -1.07
CA VAL A 291 -24.66 6.54 -0.06
C VAL A 291 -25.98 7.25 0.09
N CYS A 292 -26.51 7.23 1.29
CA CYS A 292 -27.77 7.89 1.58
C CYS A 292 -27.46 9.35 1.95
N ASP A 293 -28.18 10.31 1.39
CA ASP A 293 -28.00 11.73 1.74
C ASP A 293 -29.26 12.34 2.37
N GLY A 294 -29.05 13.35 3.23
CA GLY A 294 -30.06 14.15 3.94
C GLY A 294 -30.73 13.46 5.14
N TYR A 295 -31.22 12.24 4.99
CA TYR A 295 -31.87 11.49 6.07
C TYR A 295 -30.87 11.08 7.17
N ILE A 296 -29.61 10.89 6.79
CA ILE A 296 -28.53 10.49 7.69
C ILE A 296 -28.34 11.52 8.80
N GLU A 297 -28.19 12.80 8.44
CA GLU A 297 -27.86 13.83 9.43
C GLU A 297 -28.98 14.01 10.46
N SER A 298 -30.24 13.94 10.03
CA SER A 298 -31.38 14.05 10.95
C SER A 298 -31.43 12.85 11.88
N PHE A 299 -31.26 11.63 11.37
CA PHE A 299 -31.20 10.41 12.18
C PHE A 299 -30.03 10.44 13.18
N ILE A 300 -28.83 10.77 12.71
CA ILE A 300 -27.61 10.87 13.52
C ILE A 300 -27.76 11.90 14.65
N LYS A 301 -28.39 13.04 14.38
CA LYS A 301 -28.68 14.06 15.41
C LYS A 301 -29.58 13.52 16.53
N THR A 302 -30.48 12.58 16.25
CA THR A 302 -31.35 11.98 17.28
C THR A 302 -30.64 10.95 18.18
N LEU A 303 -29.45 10.49 17.79
CA LEU A 303 -28.74 9.43 18.51
C LEU A 303 -27.95 9.92 19.73
N ASN A 304 -27.84 11.22 20.01
CA ASN A 304 -27.01 11.76 21.12
C ASN A 304 -25.66 11.02 21.28
N ILE A 305 -24.90 10.90 20.18
CA ILE A 305 -23.76 9.96 20.08
C ILE A 305 -22.73 10.14 21.20
N ASN A 306 -22.41 11.39 21.57
CA ASN A 306 -21.43 11.65 22.61
C ASN A 306 -21.86 11.09 23.98
N GLU A 307 -23.10 11.40 24.40
CA GLU A 307 -23.67 10.92 25.67
C GLU A 307 -23.70 9.38 25.70
N ASN A 308 -24.12 8.78 24.59
CA ASN A 308 -24.16 7.34 24.41
C ASN A 308 -22.80 6.66 24.58
N ILE A 309 -21.81 7.17 23.87
CA ILE A 309 -20.46 6.61 23.87
C ILE A 309 -19.79 6.80 25.25
N GLU A 310 -20.02 7.94 25.91
CA GLU A 310 -19.56 8.17 27.28
C GLU A 310 -20.21 7.21 28.28
N ALA A 311 -21.51 6.99 28.19
CA ALA A 311 -22.22 6.02 29.03
C ALA A 311 -21.68 4.59 28.83
N LEU A 312 -21.43 4.19 27.58
CA LEU A 312 -20.82 2.89 27.25
C LEU A 312 -19.39 2.75 27.79
N HIS A 313 -18.61 3.83 27.78
CA HIS A 313 -17.28 3.84 28.41
C HIS A 313 -17.35 3.67 29.93
N LEU A 314 -18.24 4.41 30.60
CA LEU A 314 -18.44 4.29 32.05
C LEU A 314 -18.86 2.87 32.44
N LEU A 315 -19.77 2.28 31.67
CA LEU A 315 -20.25 0.91 31.90
C LEU A 315 -19.13 -0.13 31.72
N LEU A 316 -18.29 0.04 30.69
CA LEU A 316 -17.14 -0.84 30.45
C LEU A 316 -16.13 -0.76 31.61
N GLU A 317 -15.82 0.44 32.11
CA GLU A 317 -14.90 0.62 33.25
C GLU A 317 -15.47 0.06 34.55
N ALA A 318 -16.77 0.28 34.82
CA ALA A 318 -17.45 -0.29 35.98
C ALA A 318 -17.35 -1.82 35.97
N ARG A 319 -17.66 -2.45 34.83
CA ARG A 319 -17.61 -3.92 34.74
C ARG A 319 -16.18 -4.46 34.81
N LYS A 320 -15.20 -3.73 34.26
CA LYS A 320 -13.79 -4.09 34.42
C LYS A 320 -13.42 -4.17 35.90
N LYS A 321 -13.83 -3.16 36.69
CA LYS A 321 -13.55 -3.11 38.13
C LYS A 321 -14.19 -4.28 38.89
N GLU A 322 -15.49 -4.52 38.67
CA GLU A 322 -16.20 -5.62 39.32
C GLU A 322 -15.60 -7.00 38.99
N LEU A 323 -15.23 -7.22 37.72
CA LEU A 323 -14.66 -8.49 37.31
C LEU A 323 -13.28 -8.72 37.91
N LEU A 324 -12.47 -7.66 38.07
CA LEU A 324 -11.19 -7.75 38.78
C LEU A 324 -11.40 -8.07 40.27
N GLU A 325 -12.44 -7.53 40.91
CA GLU A 325 -12.82 -7.89 42.28
C GLU A 325 -13.27 -9.37 42.36
N GLU A 326 -14.15 -9.82 41.47
CA GLU A 326 -14.61 -11.22 41.38
C GLU A 326 -13.44 -12.21 41.16
N LEU A 327 -12.45 -11.84 40.34
CA LEU A 327 -11.27 -12.66 40.09
C LEU A 327 -10.35 -12.76 41.31
N LYS A 328 -10.21 -11.67 42.08
CA LYS A 328 -9.44 -11.66 43.32
C LYS A 328 -10.06 -12.60 44.35
N ASP A 329 -11.39 -12.62 44.43
CA ASP A 329 -12.13 -13.48 45.35
C ASP A 329 -11.91 -14.99 45.07
N ILE A 330 -11.63 -15.36 43.81
CA ILE A 330 -11.33 -16.76 43.41
C ILE A 330 -9.82 -17.08 43.36
N GLY A 331 -8.96 -16.18 43.84
CA GLY A 331 -7.52 -16.40 43.95
C GLY A 331 -6.74 -16.37 42.62
N ILE A 332 -7.37 -15.89 41.54
CA ILE A 332 -6.66 -15.70 40.26
C ILE A 332 -5.85 -14.41 40.34
N LYS A 333 -4.53 -14.51 40.16
CA LYS A 333 -3.65 -13.34 40.08
C LYS A 333 -4.04 -12.47 38.88
N ASP A 334 -4.15 -11.16 39.12
CA ASP A 334 -4.55 -10.15 38.13
C ASP A 334 -3.81 -10.35 36.79
N ASN A 335 -4.56 -10.66 35.73
CA ASN A 335 -4.06 -10.62 34.35
C ASN A 335 -4.53 -9.33 33.68
N GLU A 336 -4.07 -8.21 34.22
CA GLU A 336 -4.44 -6.85 33.80
C GLU A 336 -4.24 -6.65 32.29
N SER A 337 -3.19 -7.26 31.72
CA SER A 337 -2.86 -7.21 30.30
C SER A 337 -3.95 -7.76 29.37
N PHE A 338 -4.67 -8.81 29.81
CA PHE A 338 -5.77 -9.39 29.02
C PHE A 338 -6.96 -8.43 28.94
N TYR A 339 -7.28 -7.78 30.04
CA TYR A 339 -8.35 -6.78 30.13
C TYR A 339 -8.04 -5.52 29.36
N GLU A 340 -6.79 -5.07 29.42
CA GLU A 340 -6.32 -3.95 28.61
C GLU A 340 -6.48 -4.26 27.13
N THR A 341 -6.19 -5.48 26.70
CA THR A 341 -6.32 -5.88 25.29
C THR A 341 -7.78 -5.87 24.82
N ILE A 342 -8.70 -6.50 25.56
CA ILE A 342 -10.13 -6.54 25.19
C ILE A 342 -10.77 -5.15 25.33
N GLY A 343 -10.50 -4.47 26.45
CA GLY A 343 -10.98 -3.11 26.71
C GLY A 343 -10.52 -2.14 25.63
N TYR A 344 -9.25 -2.22 25.20
CA TYR A 344 -8.74 -1.41 24.09
C TYR A 344 -9.50 -1.68 22.79
N LYS A 345 -9.78 -2.96 22.47
CA LYS A 345 -10.55 -3.32 21.27
C LYS A 345 -11.96 -2.70 21.31
N ILE A 346 -12.68 -2.84 22.42
CA ILE A 346 -14.04 -2.26 22.57
C ILE A 346 -13.98 -0.74 22.49
N LYS A 347 -13.08 -0.09 23.22
CA LYS A 347 -12.89 1.38 23.18
C LYS A 347 -12.56 1.86 21.77
N SER A 348 -11.74 1.11 21.03
CA SER A 348 -11.43 1.45 19.64
C SER A 348 -12.65 1.34 18.73
N LEU A 349 -13.52 0.34 18.92
CA LEU A 349 -14.76 0.21 18.15
C LEU A 349 -15.75 1.34 18.48
N LEU A 350 -15.94 1.66 19.77
CA LEU A 350 -16.79 2.78 20.21
C LEU A 350 -16.30 4.11 19.64
N ARG A 351 -14.98 4.36 19.67
CA ARG A 351 -14.38 5.51 19.03
C ARG A 351 -14.66 5.51 17.52
N ASN A 352 -14.48 4.37 16.83
CA ASN A 352 -14.76 4.30 15.40
C ASN A 352 -16.23 4.61 15.09
N ILE A 353 -17.19 4.13 15.89
CA ILE A 353 -18.61 4.49 15.75
C ILE A 353 -18.79 6.00 15.88
N LYS A 354 -18.23 6.59 16.95
CA LYS A 354 -18.29 8.04 17.20
C LYS A 354 -17.77 8.85 16.02
N GLU A 355 -16.52 8.60 15.62
CA GLU A 355 -15.87 9.37 14.54
C GLU A 355 -16.57 9.18 13.19
N THR A 356 -17.07 7.96 12.92
CA THR A 356 -17.80 7.66 11.68
C THR A 356 -19.11 8.43 11.61
N LEU A 357 -19.85 8.53 12.72
CA LEU A 357 -21.19 9.14 12.73
C LEU A 357 -21.16 10.66 12.90
N ILE A 358 -20.12 11.24 13.49
CA ILE A 358 -19.99 12.70 13.63
C ILE A 358 -19.53 13.36 12.32
N SER A 359 -18.86 12.59 11.47
CA SER A 359 -18.34 13.04 10.19
C SER A 359 -19.30 12.67 9.05
N GLY A 360 -19.17 13.29 7.88
CA GLY A 360 -19.95 12.91 6.70
C GLY A 360 -19.78 11.41 6.42
N VAL A 361 -20.87 10.65 6.46
CA VAL A 361 -20.84 9.18 6.41
C VAL A 361 -21.53 8.68 5.15
N TYR A 362 -21.02 7.58 4.62
CA TYR A 362 -21.64 6.85 3.56
C TYR A 362 -21.75 5.36 3.88
N TYR A 363 -22.75 4.71 3.29
CA TYR A 363 -22.95 3.29 3.45
C TYR A 363 -22.29 2.51 2.32
N LEU A 364 -21.62 1.43 2.67
CA LEU A 364 -20.97 0.55 1.72
C LEU A 364 -21.42 -0.88 1.93
N GLN A 365 -22.00 -1.45 0.87
CA GLN A 365 -22.31 -2.87 0.78
C GLN A 365 -21.47 -3.52 -0.32
N TYR A 366 -20.53 -4.36 0.09
CA TYR A 366 -19.67 -5.10 -0.81
C TYR A 366 -19.69 -6.59 -0.46
N GLY A 367 -20.22 -7.41 -1.37
CA GLY A 367 -20.48 -8.82 -1.08
C GLY A 367 -21.44 -8.99 0.11
N ARG A 368 -20.95 -9.61 1.20
CA ARG A 368 -21.69 -9.77 2.47
C ARG A 368 -21.37 -8.68 3.50
N GLU A 369 -20.33 -7.88 3.25
CA GLU A 369 -19.94 -6.83 4.17
C GLU A 369 -20.86 -5.63 4.03
N LYS A 370 -21.27 -5.10 5.18
CA LYS A 370 -22.15 -3.95 5.35
C LYS A 370 -21.50 -3.04 6.36
N LYS A 371 -21.08 -1.85 5.94
CA LYS A 371 -20.35 -0.92 6.80
C LYS A 371 -20.75 0.52 6.54
N LEU A 372 -20.72 1.30 7.60
CA LEU A 372 -20.73 2.77 7.53
C LEU A 372 -19.29 3.23 7.50
N VAL A 373 -19.00 4.15 6.58
CA VAL A 373 -17.65 4.67 6.34
C VAL A 373 -17.72 6.17 6.35
N SER A 374 -16.79 6.79 7.04
CA SER A 374 -16.53 8.22 6.93
C SER A 374 -15.09 8.47 6.54
N VAL A 375 -14.91 9.51 5.75
CA VAL A 375 -13.62 9.97 5.25
C VAL A 375 -13.43 11.39 5.76
N GLU A 376 -12.46 11.56 6.64
CA GLU A 376 -12.05 12.88 7.09
C GLU A 376 -10.86 13.34 6.23
N ASN A 377 -11.07 14.42 5.48
CA ASN A 377 -10.00 15.01 4.70
C ASN A 377 -8.95 15.59 5.62
N ILE A 378 -7.71 15.23 5.37
CA ILE A 378 -6.57 15.85 6.03
C ILE A 378 -6.39 17.22 5.38
N ILE A 379 -7.16 18.19 5.87
CA ILE A 379 -7.02 19.60 5.47
C ILE A 379 -5.60 20.00 5.84
N ASN A 380 -4.86 20.49 4.86
CA ASN A 380 -3.53 21.03 5.09
C ASN A 380 -3.62 22.30 5.95
N LYS A 381 -3.39 22.15 7.25
CA LYS A 381 -3.46 23.25 8.23
C LYS A 381 -2.10 23.93 8.45
N ILE A 382 -1.03 23.38 7.86
CA ILE A 382 0.35 23.82 8.15
C ILE A 382 0.76 25.01 7.26
N GLY A 383 0.26 25.07 6.02
CA GLY A 383 0.55 26.13 5.04
C GLY A 383 0.76 25.53 3.65
N ALA A 384 0.89 26.35 2.61
CA ALA A 384 1.14 25.90 1.25
C ALA A 384 2.27 24.87 1.17
N ASN A 385 2.03 23.76 0.47
CA ASN A 385 2.97 22.66 0.35
C ASN A 385 3.26 22.33 -1.11
N ILE A 386 4.40 21.68 -1.34
CA ILE A 386 4.75 21.07 -2.63
C ILE A 386 4.77 19.56 -2.46
N VAL A 387 4.14 18.84 -3.38
CA VAL A 387 4.19 17.38 -3.45
C VAL A 387 5.02 16.96 -4.66
N LEU A 388 6.10 16.24 -4.42
CA LEU A 388 7.05 15.77 -5.43
C LEU A 388 6.69 14.37 -5.94
N ASP A 389 5.50 14.18 -6.49
CA ASP A 389 5.02 12.86 -6.94
C ASP A 389 5.29 12.63 -8.43
N ALA A 390 6.06 11.59 -8.78
CA ALA A 390 6.37 11.27 -10.18
C ALA A 390 5.18 10.71 -10.97
N THR A 391 4.22 10.09 -10.27
CA THR A 391 3.09 9.40 -10.90
C THR A 391 1.83 10.25 -10.84
N ALA A 392 1.94 11.50 -10.39
CA ALA A 392 0.82 12.43 -10.33
C ALA A 392 0.05 12.60 -11.66
N THR A 393 0.68 12.39 -12.82
CA THR A 393 -0.04 12.48 -14.11
C THR A 393 -0.99 11.31 -14.40
N ILE A 394 -0.79 10.15 -13.79
CA ILE A 394 -1.66 8.97 -13.92
C ILE A 394 -2.58 8.81 -12.71
N ASN A 395 -2.17 9.30 -11.56
CA ASN A 395 -2.94 9.29 -10.33
C ASN A 395 -4.20 10.16 -10.47
N ASN A 396 -5.37 9.52 -10.41
CA ASN A 396 -6.63 10.21 -10.66
C ASN A 396 -7.07 11.10 -9.48
N PHE A 397 -6.54 10.86 -8.26
CA PHE A 397 -6.81 11.68 -7.08
C PHE A 397 -6.57 13.17 -7.36
N TYR A 398 -5.37 13.52 -7.85
CA TYR A 398 -5.01 14.91 -8.10
C TYR A 398 -5.84 15.54 -9.23
N ASN A 399 -6.21 14.76 -10.25
CA ASN A 399 -7.06 15.24 -11.32
C ASN A 399 -8.45 15.63 -10.81
N ILE A 400 -9.04 14.79 -9.97
CA ILE A 400 -10.35 15.06 -9.36
C ILE A 400 -10.24 16.23 -8.39
N ALA A 401 -9.27 16.21 -7.49
CA ALA A 401 -9.08 17.26 -6.49
C ALA A 401 -8.80 18.65 -7.09
N ASN A 402 -8.08 18.70 -8.22
CA ASN A 402 -7.85 19.95 -8.96
C ASN A 402 -9.14 20.52 -9.58
N ARG A 403 -10.08 19.66 -9.98
CA ARG A 403 -11.35 20.06 -10.62
C ARG A 403 -12.46 20.43 -9.64
N TYR A 404 -12.50 19.80 -8.46
CA TYR A 404 -13.58 19.96 -7.48
C TYR A 404 -13.20 20.86 -6.30
N GLY A 405 -12.03 20.65 -5.71
CA GLY A 405 -11.69 21.24 -4.41
C GLY A 405 -10.89 22.54 -4.48
N GLY A 406 -10.31 22.89 -5.63
CA GLY A 406 -9.48 24.10 -5.83
C GLY A 406 -8.16 24.16 -5.00
N ASN A 407 -8.03 23.30 -4.00
CA ASN A 407 -6.93 23.24 -3.04
C ASN A 407 -5.68 22.55 -3.59
N ILE A 408 -5.77 21.96 -4.78
CA ILE A 408 -4.66 21.33 -5.49
C ILE A 408 -4.44 22.05 -6.81
N THR A 409 -3.19 22.43 -7.10
CA THR A 409 -2.79 23.00 -8.39
C THR A 409 -1.61 22.24 -8.97
N TYR A 410 -1.70 21.87 -10.25
CA TYR A 410 -0.58 21.27 -10.95
C TYR A 410 0.47 22.31 -11.28
N ILE A 411 1.73 21.90 -11.20
CA ILE A 411 2.84 22.63 -11.81
C ILE A 411 3.30 21.82 -13.02
N GLU A 412 3.51 22.50 -14.14
CA GLU A 412 4.04 21.88 -15.34
C GLU A 412 5.45 21.34 -15.09
N ALA A 413 5.71 20.10 -15.50
CA ALA A 413 7.03 19.48 -15.44
C ALA A 413 7.38 18.88 -16.79
N ASN A 414 8.61 19.14 -17.26
CA ASN A 414 9.11 18.60 -18.51
C ASN A 414 9.39 17.09 -18.37
N LYS A 415 8.81 16.28 -19.26
CA LYS A 415 9.11 14.85 -19.38
C LYS A 415 10.37 14.68 -20.22
N ILE A 416 11.52 14.53 -19.56
CA ILE A 416 12.83 14.48 -20.21
C ILE A 416 13.41 13.07 -20.37
N ARG A 417 12.86 12.06 -19.68
CA ARG A 417 13.30 10.66 -19.73
C ARG A 417 12.72 9.92 -20.94
N LYS A 418 13.55 9.11 -21.61
CA LYS A 418 13.20 8.35 -22.82
C LYS A 418 12.72 6.92 -22.54
N TYR A 419 13.50 6.15 -21.78
CA TYR A 419 13.30 4.72 -21.50
C TYR A 419 13.42 3.80 -22.72
N GLU A 420 14.32 4.11 -23.66
CA GLU A 420 14.56 3.32 -24.88
C GLU A 420 15.27 1.99 -24.60
N ASN A 421 16.16 1.97 -23.60
CA ASN A 421 16.82 0.78 -23.08
C ASN A 421 15.94 -0.11 -22.18
N LEU A 422 14.68 0.28 -21.96
CA LEU A 422 13.73 -0.50 -21.17
C LEU A 422 12.98 -1.48 -22.06
N LYS A 423 13.00 -2.77 -21.71
CA LYS A 423 12.20 -3.80 -22.37
C LYS A 423 11.11 -4.29 -21.43
N ILE A 424 9.88 -4.38 -21.91
CA ILE A 424 8.72 -4.86 -21.16
C ILE A 424 8.22 -6.13 -21.82
N TYR A 425 8.29 -7.24 -21.11
CA TYR A 425 7.84 -8.57 -21.50
C TYR A 425 6.49 -8.85 -20.84
N GLN A 426 5.45 -9.03 -21.66
CA GLN A 426 4.08 -9.23 -21.19
C GLN A 426 3.61 -10.66 -21.50
N ALA A 427 3.24 -11.38 -20.43
CA ALA A 427 2.66 -12.72 -20.50
C ALA A 427 1.15 -12.65 -20.29
N ILE A 428 0.42 -12.96 -21.36
CA ILE A 428 -1.05 -12.95 -21.41
C ILE A 428 -1.60 -14.27 -20.87
N GLY A 429 -2.76 -14.24 -20.21
CA GLY A 429 -3.49 -15.43 -19.75
C GLY A 429 -3.25 -15.80 -18.29
N TYR A 430 -2.63 -14.93 -17.50
CA TYR A 430 -2.28 -15.18 -16.11
C TYR A 430 -3.10 -14.31 -15.16
N ALA A 431 -3.99 -14.92 -14.38
CA ALA A 431 -4.75 -14.19 -13.35
C ALA A 431 -3.81 -13.67 -12.25
N GLN A 432 -3.91 -12.37 -11.93
CA GLN A 432 -3.00 -11.68 -11.00
C GLN A 432 -3.66 -11.24 -9.68
N SER A 433 -4.88 -11.71 -9.40
CA SER A 433 -5.57 -11.37 -8.15
C SER A 433 -5.03 -12.17 -6.96
N ARG A 434 -5.29 -11.70 -5.73
CA ARG A 434 -4.92 -12.43 -4.51
C ARG A 434 -5.55 -13.82 -4.47
N SER A 435 -6.81 -13.95 -4.87
CA SER A 435 -7.53 -15.24 -4.91
C SER A 435 -6.95 -16.21 -5.92
N ALA A 436 -6.49 -15.72 -7.08
CA ALA A 436 -5.83 -16.54 -8.08
C ALA A 436 -4.43 -17.03 -7.65
N ILE A 437 -3.75 -16.28 -6.78
CA ILE A 437 -2.37 -16.58 -6.38
C ILE A 437 -2.28 -17.33 -5.06
N TYR A 438 -3.07 -16.94 -4.03
CA TYR A 438 -2.93 -17.52 -2.69
C TYR A 438 -4.13 -17.45 -1.74
N LYS A 439 -5.05 -16.49 -1.85
CA LYS A 439 -6.00 -16.15 -0.76
C LYS A 439 -7.01 -17.26 -0.45
N ASP A 440 -7.54 -17.90 -1.49
CA ASP A 440 -8.63 -18.88 -1.40
C ASP A 440 -8.18 -20.28 -1.88
N LEU A 441 -6.86 -20.50 -1.89
CA LEU A 441 -6.22 -21.73 -2.35
C LEU A 441 -5.77 -22.59 -1.18
N LYS A 442 -5.65 -23.90 -1.41
CA LYS A 442 -5.02 -24.81 -0.45
C LYS A 442 -3.51 -24.60 -0.46
N ASP A 443 -2.83 -24.86 0.67
CA ASP A 443 -1.38 -24.61 0.79
C ASP A 443 -0.55 -25.26 -0.33
N ASN A 444 -0.90 -26.48 -0.77
CA ASN A 444 -0.22 -27.15 -1.89
C ASN A 444 -0.30 -26.35 -3.20
N ASP A 445 -1.45 -25.74 -3.49
CA ASP A 445 -1.64 -24.92 -4.70
C ASP A 445 -0.85 -23.61 -4.60
N ILE A 446 -0.78 -23.01 -3.40
CA ILE A 446 0.04 -21.82 -3.15
C ILE A 446 1.54 -22.13 -3.37
N ILE A 447 2.01 -23.27 -2.84
CA ILE A 447 3.38 -23.74 -3.03
C ILE A 447 3.64 -24.01 -4.52
N ASN A 448 2.72 -24.65 -5.23
CA ASN A 448 2.84 -24.89 -6.66
C ASN A 448 2.92 -23.60 -7.46
N ASN A 449 2.12 -22.58 -7.11
CA ASN A 449 2.23 -21.24 -7.70
C ASN A 449 3.59 -20.60 -7.39
N ALA A 450 4.09 -20.69 -6.16
CA ALA A 450 5.39 -20.14 -5.79
C ALA A 450 6.54 -20.82 -6.54
N LYS A 451 6.51 -22.15 -6.66
CA LYS A 451 7.40 -22.94 -7.50
C LYS A 451 7.34 -22.46 -8.94
N LEU A 452 6.14 -22.34 -9.51
CA LEU A 452 5.94 -21.90 -10.88
C LEU A 452 6.61 -20.54 -11.17
N TYR A 453 6.30 -19.51 -10.37
CA TYR A 453 6.90 -18.18 -10.55
C TYR A 453 8.41 -18.17 -10.29
N THR A 454 8.90 -19.00 -9.35
CA THR A 454 10.33 -19.17 -9.11
C THR A 454 11.04 -19.81 -10.31
N SER A 455 10.39 -20.78 -10.97
CA SER A 455 10.93 -21.41 -12.18
C SER A 455 11.04 -20.40 -13.33
N TYR A 456 10.06 -19.51 -13.47
CA TYR A 456 10.10 -18.41 -14.44
C TYR A 456 11.22 -17.42 -14.11
N ALA A 457 11.37 -17.05 -12.83
CA ALA A 457 12.45 -16.20 -12.35
C ALA A 457 13.83 -16.76 -12.69
N GLN A 458 14.04 -18.06 -12.50
CA GLN A 458 15.30 -18.73 -12.82
C GLN A 458 15.59 -18.69 -14.33
N ASN A 459 14.58 -18.93 -15.16
CA ASN A 459 14.76 -18.97 -16.61
C ASN A 459 15.08 -17.62 -17.26
N ILE A 460 14.75 -16.51 -16.60
CA ILE A 460 15.07 -15.17 -17.13
C ILE A 460 16.43 -14.66 -16.64
N LEU A 461 17.09 -15.34 -15.70
CA LEU A 461 18.42 -14.99 -15.21
C LEU A 461 19.51 -15.68 -16.05
N SER A 462 20.53 -14.92 -16.44
CA SER A 462 21.79 -15.45 -16.98
C SER A 462 22.79 -15.83 -15.88
N GLU A 463 23.82 -16.59 -16.25
CA GLU A 463 24.75 -17.20 -15.29
C GLU A 463 25.60 -16.20 -14.49
N ASN A 464 25.92 -14.99 -15.01
CA ASN A 464 26.98 -14.18 -14.40
C ASN A 464 26.62 -12.75 -13.93
N GLU A 465 25.60 -12.06 -14.48
CA GLU A 465 25.43 -10.62 -14.15
C GLU A 465 24.02 -10.18 -13.72
N ASP A 466 23.01 -11.01 -13.93
CA ASP A 466 21.63 -10.59 -13.68
C ASP A 466 21.29 -10.55 -12.19
N LYS A 467 20.53 -9.51 -11.81
CA LYS A 467 19.88 -9.37 -10.51
C LYS A 467 18.40 -9.06 -10.75
N LEU A 468 17.54 -9.88 -10.16
CA LEU A 468 16.09 -9.80 -10.34
C LEU A 468 15.42 -9.27 -9.08
N LEU A 469 14.56 -8.28 -9.23
CA LEU A 469 13.60 -7.88 -8.21
C LEU A 469 12.23 -8.52 -8.49
N ILE A 470 11.70 -9.29 -7.53
CA ILE A 470 10.32 -9.75 -7.54
C ILE A 470 9.49 -8.87 -6.59
N VAL A 471 8.41 -8.29 -7.11
CA VAL A 471 7.40 -7.56 -6.32
C VAL A 471 6.11 -8.37 -6.30
N CYS A 472 5.61 -8.69 -5.10
CA CYS A 472 4.42 -9.53 -4.94
C CYS A 472 3.53 -9.13 -3.75
N HIS A 473 2.47 -9.89 -3.49
CA HIS A 473 1.67 -9.73 -2.27
C HIS A 473 2.41 -10.13 -0.99
N LYS A 474 2.17 -9.41 0.11
CA LYS A 474 2.83 -9.62 1.41
C LYS A 474 2.71 -11.06 1.93
N LYS A 475 1.52 -11.66 1.85
CA LYS A 475 1.28 -13.05 2.29
C LYS A 475 1.93 -14.09 1.36
N PHE A 476 2.07 -13.80 0.07
CA PHE A 476 2.67 -14.71 -0.89
C PHE A 476 4.20 -14.72 -0.85
N LYS A 477 4.81 -13.58 -0.45
CA LYS A 477 6.27 -13.41 -0.31
C LYS A 477 6.94 -14.57 0.46
N ARG A 478 6.32 -15.07 1.55
CA ARG A 478 6.90 -16.15 2.35
C ARG A 478 7.08 -17.45 1.57
N TYR A 479 6.13 -17.75 0.68
CA TYR A 479 6.17 -18.94 -0.18
C TYR A 479 7.20 -18.75 -1.31
N LEU A 480 7.27 -17.56 -1.91
CA LEU A 480 8.32 -17.28 -2.89
C LEU A 480 9.73 -17.37 -2.27
N ILE A 481 9.93 -16.91 -1.03
CA ILE A 481 11.20 -17.05 -0.33
C ILE A 481 11.52 -18.52 -0.02
N SER A 482 10.53 -19.33 0.36
CA SER A 482 10.77 -20.75 0.64
C SER A 482 11.18 -21.53 -0.61
N GLU A 483 10.64 -21.18 -1.77
CA GLU A 483 10.94 -21.88 -3.03
C GLU A 483 12.13 -21.28 -3.80
N CYS A 484 12.46 -20.00 -3.57
CA CYS A 484 13.52 -19.30 -4.29
C CYS A 484 14.83 -19.28 -3.49
N HIS A 485 15.76 -20.16 -3.87
CA HIS A 485 17.09 -20.27 -3.24
C HIS A 485 18.20 -19.52 -3.98
N ASN A 486 17.86 -18.65 -4.93
CA ASN A 486 18.82 -17.89 -5.72
C ASN A 486 19.05 -16.49 -5.09
N ASP A 487 20.27 -16.21 -4.66
CA ASP A 487 20.67 -14.98 -3.98
C ASP A 487 20.62 -13.72 -4.87
N LYS A 488 20.66 -13.91 -6.19
CA LYS A 488 20.45 -12.88 -7.22
C LYS A 488 19.00 -12.42 -7.31
N VAL A 489 18.05 -13.18 -6.72
CA VAL A 489 16.64 -12.82 -6.67
C VAL A 489 16.35 -12.10 -5.34
N LYS A 490 15.96 -10.83 -5.43
CA LYS A 490 15.47 -10.05 -4.30
C LYS A 490 13.96 -10.04 -4.33
N ILE A 491 13.33 -10.35 -3.19
CA ILE A 491 11.87 -10.46 -3.09
C ILE A 491 11.34 -9.42 -2.11
N THR A 492 10.46 -8.56 -2.59
CA THR A 492 9.76 -7.56 -1.79
C THR A 492 8.25 -7.70 -1.96
N HIS A 493 7.49 -6.78 -1.36
CA HIS A 493 6.04 -6.77 -1.51
C HIS A 493 5.47 -5.37 -1.70
N TRP A 494 4.23 -5.31 -2.17
CA TRP A 494 3.43 -4.09 -2.25
C TRP A 494 3.46 -3.34 -0.91
N GLY A 495 3.71 -2.03 -0.95
CA GLY A 495 3.92 -1.17 0.22
C GLY A 495 5.37 -1.13 0.77
N ASN A 496 6.12 -2.24 0.78
CA ASN A 496 7.50 -2.21 1.27
C ASN A 496 8.50 -1.68 0.23
N HIS A 497 8.19 -1.81 -1.06
CA HIS A 497 9.04 -1.33 -2.15
C HIS A 497 9.10 0.21 -2.24
N ILE A 498 8.10 0.92 -1.71
CA ILE A 498 8.01 2.38 -1.71
C ILE A 498 9.10 2.97 -0.79
N GLY A 499 9.74 4.06 -1.20
CA GLY A 499 10.73 4.79 -0.39
C GLY A 499 12.06 4.04 -0.13
N LYS A 500 12.32 2.90 -0.77
CA LYS A 500 13.58 2.14 -0.64
C LYS A 500 14.38 2.15 -1.94
N ASN A 501 15.71 2.21 -1.82
CA ASN A 501 16.65 2.24 -2.95
C ASN A 501 17.55 0.97 -3.03
N GLU A 502 17.26 -0.03 -2.20
CA GLU A 502 18.04 -1.26 -2.05
C GLU A 502 18.11 -2.11 -3.34
N TRP A 503 17.20 -1.89 -4.30
CA TRP A 503 17.10 -2.68 -5.53
C TRP A 503 17.53 -1.92 -6.78
N SER A 504 18.15 -0.75 -6.63
CA SER A 504 18.59 0.07 -7.76
C SER A 504 19.67 -0.57 -8.65
N ASP A 505 20.22 -1.71 -8.21
CA ASP A 505 21.18 -2.54 -8.92
C ASP A 505 20.54 -3.76 -9.61
N CYS A 506 19.24 -4.00 -9.44
CA CYS A 506 18.50 -5.03 -10.17
C CYS A 506 18.25 -4.57 -11.60
N ASN A 507 18.73 -5.34 -12.59
CA ASN A 507 18.52 -5.09 -14.01
C ASN A 507 17.29 -5.83 -14.57
N LYS A 508 16.66 -6.69 -13.77
CA LYS A 508 15.39 -7.33 -14.10
C LYS A 508 14.36 -7.07 -13.01
N VAL A 509 13.09 -6.93 -13.40
CA VAL A 509 11.96 -6.84 -12.48
C VAL A 509 10.89 -7.83 -12.91
N MET A 510 10.34 -8.59 -11.98
CA MET A 510 9.19 -9.45 -12.22
C MET A 510 8.06 -9.09 -11.27
N ILE A 511 6.89 -8.78 -11.81
CA ILE A 511 5.71 -8.41 -11.02
C ILE A 511 4.80 -9.63 -10.90
N VAL A 512 4.57 -10.10 -9.68
CA VAL A 512 3.75 -11.30 -9.40
C VAL A 512 2.57 -10.94 -8.50
N GLY A 513 1.39 -10.88 -9.10
CA GLY A 513 0.16 -10.43 -8.47
C GLY A 513 0.08 -8.91 -8.41
N TRP A 514 -0.86 -8.32 -9.13
CA TRP A 514 -1.06 -6.87 -9.15
C TRP A 514 -1.74 -6.42 -7.87
N ASN A 515 -1.48 -5.19 -7.45
CA ASN A 515 -2.00 -4.67 -6.18
C ASN A 515 -3.46 -4.20 -6.28
N TYR A 516 -4.38 -5.11 -6.59
CA TYR A 516 -5.81 -4.83 -6.48
C TYR A 516 -6.16 -4.48 -5.03
N LEU A 517 -6.57 -3.23 -4.83
CA LEU A 517 -7.05 -2.72 -3.54
C LEU A 517 -8.54 -3.07 -3.40
N ASP A 518 -9.04 -2.92 -2.18
CA ASP A 518 -10.48 -3.05 -1.94
C ASP A 518 -11.19 -1.82 -2.54
N PRO A 519 -12.33 -1.96 -3.24
CA PRO A 519 -13.07 -0.82 -3.81
C PRO A 519 -13.32 0.30 -2.82
N VAL A 520 -13.47 0.00 -1.52
CA VAL A 520 -13.60 1.02 -0.47
C VAL A 520 -12.46 2.03 -0.49
N VAL A 521 -11.23 1.60 -0.81
CA VAL A 521 -10.06 2.48 -0.85
C VAL A 521 -10.21 3.51 -1.97
N HIS A 522 -10.64 3.08 -3.14
CA HIS A 522 -10.86 3.97 -4.29
C HIS A 522 -12.00 4.95 -4.04
N ILE A 523 -13.11 4.46 -3.46
CA ILE A 523 -14.23 5.31 -3.04
C ILE A 523 -13.75 6.36 -2.04
N ASN A 524 -12.99 5.97 -1.02
CA ASN A 524 -12.47 6.92 -0.03
C ASN A 524 -11.56 7.98 -0.68
N GLU A 525 -10.69 7.57 -1.62
CA GLU A 525 -9.83 8.52 -2.33
C GLU A 525 -10.63 9.50 -3.18
N ILE A 526 -11.72 9.05 -3.81
CA ILE A 526 -12.65 9.92 -4.55
C ILE A 526 -13.34 10.90 -3.59
N VAL A 527 -13.93 10.38 -2.50
CA VAL A 527 -14.59 11.21 -1.47
C VAL A 527 -13.64 12.27 -0.93
N ASN A 528 -12.39 11.89 -0.69
CA ASN A 528 -11.37 12.81 -0.24
C ASN A 528 -10.97 13.83 -1.30
N ALA A 529 -10.86 13.42 -2.57
CA ALA A 529 -10.48 14.31 -3.65
C ALA A 529 -11.54 15.38 -3.90
N VAL A 530 -12.82 15.00 -3.89
CA VAL A 530 -13.95 15.90 -4.10
C VAL A 530 -14.18 16.77 -2.86
N GLY A 531 -13.99 16.19 -1.68
CA GLY A 531 -14.15 16.85 -0.39
C GLY A 531 -15.59 16.88 0.14
N SER A 532 -16.52 16.26 -0.58
CA SER A 532 -17.92 16.10 -0.18
C SER A 532 -18.38 14.68 -0.56
N THR A 533 -18.96 13.98 0.40
CA THR A 533 -19.52 12.63 0.20
C THR A 533 -20.60 12.62 -0.89
N GLU A 534 -21.50 13.60 -0.87
CA GLU A 534 -22.61 13.74 -1.82
C GLU A 534 -22.10 14.01 -3.25
N ALA A 535 -21.25 15.02 -3.44
CA ALA A 535 -20.74 15.35 -4.78
C ALA A 535 -19.85 14.23 -5.37
N SER A 536 -19.30 13.38 -4.50
CA SER A 536 -18.54 12.20 -4.92
C SER A 536 -19.43 11.12 -5.51
N LEU A 537 -20.69 11.05 -5.12
CA LEU A 537 -21.61 10.05 -5.64
C LEU A 537 -21.88 10.23 -7.10
N ASP A 538 -22.17 11.46 -7.49
CA ASP A 538 -22.30 11.83 -8.89
C ASP A 538 -21.09 11.37 -9.68
N LEU A 539 -19.89 11.55 -9.14
CA LEU A 539 -18.68 11.10 -9.80
C LEU A 539 -18.54 9.58 -9.84
N ILE A 540 -18.88 8.87 -8.77
CA ILE A 540 -18.82 7.40 -8.68
C ILE A 540 -19.88 6.76 -9.59
N HIS A 541 -21.03 7.41 -9.76
CA HIS A 541 -22.11 6.95 -10.63
C HIS A 541 -21.89 7.34 -12.10
N LYS A 542 -21.31 8.52 -12.36
CA LYS A 542 -21.05 9.05 -13.72
C LYS A 542 -19.73 8.52 -14.32
N ASN A 543 -18.70 8.31 -13.50
CA ASN A 543 -17.42 7.76 -13.94
C ASN A 543 -17.31 6.29 -13.57
N ASP A 544 -16.69 5.51 -14.45
CA ASP A 544 -16.42 4.10 -14.20
C ASP A 544 -15.39 3.98 -13.06
N LEU A 545 -15.79 3.55 -11.86
CA LEU A 545 -14.90 3.27 -10.73
C LEU A 545 -13.70 2.43 -11.19
N VAL A 546 -13.94 1.50 -12.13
CA VAL A 546 -12.94 0.67 -12.81
C VAL A 546 -11.80 1.50 -13.42
N GLU A 547 -12.07 2.66 -14.03
CA GLU A 547 -11.00 3.52 -14.55
C GLU A 547 -10.09 4.01 -13.41
N TYR A 548 -10.68 4.41 -12.28
CA TYR A 548 -9.93 4.84 -11.12
C TYR A 548 -9.05 3.70 -10.59
N GLU A 549 -9.62 2.49 -10.45
CA GLU A 549 -8.88 1.30 -10.01
C GLU A 549 -7.71 1.00 -10.96
N ASN A 550 -7.98 1.01 -12.27
CA ASN A 550 -6.96 0.72 -13.29
C ASN A 550 -5.81 1.73 -13.26
N ARG A 551 -6.11 3.02 -13.04
CA ARG A 551 -5.09 4.07 -12.86
C ARG A 551 -4.24 3.86 -11.62
N GLN A 552 -4.86 3.48 -10.50
CA GLN A 552 -4.10 3.22 -9.26
C GLN A 552 -3.21 1.97 -9.39
N ILE A 553 -3.69 0.92 -10.07
CA ILE A 553 -2.85 -0.26 -10.35
C ILE A 553 -1.67 0.14 -11.25
N ALA A 554 -1.91 0.93 -12.30
CA ALA A 554 -0.84 1.42 -13.18
C ALA A 554 0.20 2.25 -12.42
N ASP A 555 -0.24 3.12 -11.49
CA ASP A 555 0.62 3.88 -10.58
C ASP A 555 1.53 2.95 -9.76
N ASP A 556 0.95 1.96 -9.06
CA ASP A 556 1.70 0.99 -8.26
C ASP A 556 2.72 0.21 -9.11
N LEU A 557 2.36 -0.18 -10.33
CA LEU A 557 3.25 -0.88 -11.26
C LEU A 557 4.45 -0.02 -11.66
N VAL A 558 4.21 1.25 -12.00
CA VAL A 558 5.28 2.22 -12.34
C VAL A 558 6.21 2.40 -11.13
N GLN A 559 5.66 2.61 -9.95
CA GLN A 559 6.45 2.77 -8.73
C GLN A 559 7.31 1.53 -8.41
N ALA A 560 6.78 0.33 -8.63
CA ALA A 560 7.50 -0.93 -8.43
C ALA A 560 8.68 -1.09 -9.39
N VAL A 561 8.45 -0.90 -10.69
CA VAL A 561 9.48 -1.01 -11.73
C VAL A 561 10.58 0.01 -11.55
N MET A 562 10.24 1.24 -11.13
CA MET A 562 11.20 2.32 -10.93
C MET A 562 12.06 2.19 -9.67
N ARG A 563 11.97 1.06 -8.94
CA ARG A 563 12.94 0.70 -7.90
C ARG A 563 14.19 -0.01 -8.44
N SER A 564 14.17 -0.40 -9.72
CA SER A 564 15.27 -1.08 -10.41
C SER A 564 16.32 -0.13 -11.01
N ARG A 565 17.25 -0.69 -11.79
CA ARG A 565 18.21 0.09 -12.60
C ARG A 565 17.55 1.03 -13.59
N ALA A 566 16.28 0.82 -13.97
CA ALA A 566 15.54 1.74 -14.84
C ALA A 566 15.51 3.18 -14.30
N ARG A 567 15.68 3.37 -12.99
CA ARG A 567 15.77 4.70 -12.37
C ARG A 567 17.06 5.44 -12.70
N LYS A 568 18.17 4.73 -12.95
CA LYS A 568 19.51 5.30 -13.19
C LYS A 568 19.62 5.82 -14.61
N ILE A 569 20.04 7.07 -14.75
CA ILE A 569 20.37 7.69 -16.04
C ILE A 569 21.74 7.17 -16.50
N SER A 570 21.85 6.74 -17.76
CA SER A 570 23.08 6.14 -18.31
C SER A 570 23.69 6.87 -19.49
N THR A 571 22.99 7.84 -20.08
CA THR A 571 23.37 8.49 -21.34
C THR A 571 23.07 9.99 -21.29
N ASP A 572 23.76 10.76 -22.15
CA ASP A 572 23.54 12.22 -22.32
C ASP A 572 22.12 12.57 -22.72
N ASP A 573 21.45 11.66 -23.40
CA ASP A 573 20.09 11.83 -23.86
C ASP A 573 19.02 11.42 -22.83
N LEU A 574 19.43 11.19 -21.58
CA LEU A 574 18.59 10.90 -20.41
C LEU A 574 17.87 9.56 -20.46
N ASP A 575 18.47 8.58 -21.12
CA ASP A 575 17.96 7.22 -21.11
C ASP A 575 18.35 6.44 -19.84
N CYS A 576 17.61 5.38 -19.57
CA CYS A 576 17.85 4.49 -18.45
C CYS A 576 18.92 3.44 -18.75
N LYS A 577 19.52 2.86 -17.70
CA LYS A 577 20.31 1.63 -17.84
C LYS A 577 19.44 0.49 -18.36
N VAL A 578 20.03 -0.40 -19.17
CA VAL A 578 19.37 -1.61 -19.69
C VAL A 578 18.65 -2.35 -18.57
N THR A 579 17.35 -2.47 -18.72
CA THR A 579 16.46 -3.08 -17.73
C THR A 579 15.35 -3.84 -18.42
N GLU A 580 15.01 -5.01 -17.89
CA GLU A 580 13.96 -5.88 -18.41
C GLU A 580 12.86 -6.08 -17.37
N ILE A 581 11.62 -5.89 -17.78
CA ILE A 581 10.44 -5.98 -16.92
C ILE A 581 9.62 -7.17 -17.40
N TYR A 582 9.21 -8.04 -16.50
CA TYR A 582 8.40 -9.21 -16.76
C TYR A 582 7.08 -9.07 -16.00
N MET A 583 5.99 -9.02 -16.76
CA MET A 583 4.65 -8.84 -16.22
C MET A 583 3.74 -9.95 -16.72
N PHE A 584 2.90 -10.42 -15.80
CA PHE A 584 1.83 -11.36 -16.09
C PHE A 584 0.50 -10.60 -16.04
N HIS A 585 -0.45 -10.94 -16.90
CA HIS A 585 -1.79 -10.38 -16.85
C HIS A 585 -2.82 -11.30 -17.50
N ASN A 586 -4.08 -11.11 -17.15
CA ASN A 586 -5.22 -11.71 -17.83
C ASN A 586 -5.55 -10.94 -19.12
N ASN A 587 -6.24 -11.61 -20.04
CA ASN A 587 -6.74 -10.99 -21.26
C ASN A 587 -8.13 -10.37 -21.01
N THR A 588 -8.17 -9.27 -20.25
CA THR A 588 -9.42 -8.54 -19.96
C THR A 588 -9.29 -7.06 -20.33
N PRO A 589 -10.40 -6.36 -20.63
CA PRO A 589 -10.37 -4.93 -20.95
C PRO A 589 -9.70 -4.08 -19.85
N SER A 590 -10.05 -4.31 -18.58
CA SER A 590 -9.44 -3.60 -17.45
C SER A 590 -7.91 -3.79 -17.40
N SER A 591 -7.42 -5.01 -17.58
CA SER A 591 -5.97 -5.25 -17.56
C SER A 591 -5.24 -4.66 -18.76
N ASN A 592 -5.89 -4.63 -19.93
CA ASN A 592 -5.35 -3.93 -21.09
C ASN A 592 -5.27 -2.42 -20.85
N GLN A 593 -6.29 -1.82 -20.20
CA GLN A 593 -6.28 -0.41 -19.83
C GLN A 593 -5.17 -0.10 -18.82
N VAL A 594 -4.97 -0.95 -17.80
CA VAL A 594 -3.84 -0.83 -16.86
C VAL A 594 -2.51 -0.83 -17.61
N LEU A 595 -2.31 -1.76 -18.54
CA LEU A 595 -1.08 -1.84 -19.33
C LEU A 595 -0.89 -0.62 -20.23
N GLU A 596 -1.94 -0.11 -20.86
CA GLU A 596 -1.86 1.12 -21.66
C GLU A 596 -1.39 2.31 -20.81
N LEU A 597 -2.03 2.49 -19.64
CA LEU A 597 -1.66 3.54 -18.68
C LEU A 597 -0.22 3.37 -18.19
N PHE A 598 0.19 2.14 -17.86
CA PHE A 598 1.55 1.82 -17.45
C PHE A 598 2.58 2.12 -18.58
N ASN A 599 2.33 1.63 -19.79
CA ASN A 599 3.22 1.81 -20.94
C ASN A 599 3.35 3.30 -21.34
N SER A 600 2.29 4.10 -21.16
CA SER A 600 2.31 5.54 -21.42
C SER A 600 3.37 6.31 -20.59
N GLN A 601 3.82 5.73 -19.47
CA GLN A 601 4.87 6.32 -18.63
C GLN A 601 6.28 6.05 -19.17
N PHE A 602 6.42 5.13 -20.13
CA PHE A 602 7.69 4.68 -20.72
C PHE A 602 7.68 4.84 -22.26
N PRO A 603 7.64 6.07 -22.78
CA PRO A 603 7.25 6.38 -24.15
C PRO A 603 8.11 5.75 -25.26
N LYS A 604 9.37 5.39 -24.98
CA LYS A 604 10.26 4.72 -25.96
C LYS A 604 10.61 3.27 -25.62
N SER A 605 9.97 2.71 -24.60
CA SER A 605 10.25 1.32 -24.19
C SER A 605 9.82 0.31 -25.26
N LYS A 606 10.52 -0.83 -25.29
CA LYS A 606 10.23 -1.92 -26.23
C LYS A 606 9.30 -2.93 -25.57
N ILE A 607 8.08 -3.03 -26.05
CA ILE A 607 7.07 -3.97 -25.54
C ILE A 607 7.15 -5.27 -26.36
N ASN A 608 7.31 -6.40 -25.68
CA ASN A 608 7.42 -7.73 -26.29
C ASN A 608 6.37 -8.67 -25.69
N SER A 609 5.73 -9.47 -26.55
CA SER A 609 4.99 -10.64 -26.08
C SER A 609 5.96 -11.67 -25.51
N TRP A 610 5.59 -12.29 -24.40
CA TRP A 610 6.43 -13.26 -23.70
C TRP A 610 5.62 -14.48 -23.28
N ILE A 611 6.17 -15.66 -23.57
CA ILE A 611 5.65 -16.94 -23.11
C ILE A 611 6.62 -17.47 -22.05
N PRO A 612 6.22 -17.47 -20.76
CA PRO A 612 7.06 -17.98 -19.68
C PRO A 612 7.37 -19.46 -19.88
N LYS A 613 8.65 -19.81 -19.99
CA LYS A 613 9.09 -21.20 -20.01
C LYS A 613 9.30 -21.66 -18.56
N LYS A 614 8.90 -22.88 -18.22
CA LYS A 614 9.25 -23.48 -16.91
C LYS A 614 10.70 -23.96 -16.96
N SER A 615 11.48 -23.71 -15.91
CA SER A 615 12.77 -24.40 -15.76
C SER A 615 12.46 -25.84 -15.36
N GLU A 616 13.16 -26.80 -15.94
CA GLU A 616 13.30 -28.10 -15.26
C GLU A 616 14.01 -27.78 -13.95
N PHE A 617 13.31 -27.88 -12.82
CA PHE A 617 13.88 -27.55 -11.52
C PHE A 617 15.20 -28.31 -11.38
N PHE A 618 16.30 -27.59 -11.23
CA PHE A 618 17.48 -28.14 -10.57
C PHE A 618 17.13 -28.26 -9.09
N VAL A 619 16.28 -29.25 -8.77
CA VAL A 619 16.07 -29.69 -7.40
C VAL A 619 17.46 -30.00 -6.88
N LYS A 620 17.86 -29.38 -5.77
CA LYS A 620 19.12 -29.69 -5.09
C LYS A 620 19.09 -31.20 -4.83
N LYS A 621 19.82 -31.95 -5.66
CA LYS A 621 19.70 -33.41 -5.70
C LYS A 621 20.02 -33.94 -4.32
N THR A 622 19.14 -34.75 -3.76
CA THR A 622 19.47 -35.41 -2.51
C THR A 622 20.72 -36.26 -2.75
N LYS A 623 21.50 -36.58 -1.72
CA LYS A 623 22.65 -37.49 -1.87
C LYS A 623 22.26 -38.83 -2.52
N VAL A 624 20.98 -39.20 -2.46
CA VAL A 624 20.40 -40.39 -3.09
C VAL A 624 20.15 -40.14 -4.58
N SER A 625 19.46 -39.06 -4.95
CA SER A 625 19.17 -38.77 -6.37
C SER A 625 20.42 -38.44 -7.18
N GLY A 626 21.43 -37.80 -6.58
CA GLY A 626 22.73 -37.62 -7.22
C GLY A 626 23.43 -38.94 -7.54
N LYS A 627 23.35 -39.94 -6.64
CA LYS A 627 23.91 -41.28 -6.88
C LYS A 627 23.10 -42.09 -7.90
N ILE A 628 21.78 -41.92 -7.93
CA ILE A 628 20.90 -42.51 -8.96
C ILE A 628 21.39 -42.08 -10.34
N GLU A 629 21.62 -40.79 -10.55
CA GLU A 629 22.11 -40.28 -11.82
C GLU A 629 23.51 -40.78 -12.17
N THR A 630 24.43 -40.81 -11.21
CA THR A 630 25.77 -41.36 -11.44
C THR A 630 25.69 -42.81 -11.95
N ILE A 631 24.79 -43.63 -11.38
CA ILE A 631 24.56 -44.99 -11.85
C ILE A 631 23.96 -44.99 -13.25
N ILE A 632 22.93 -44.19 -13.52
CA ILE A 632 22.26 -44.13 -14.83
C ILE A 632 23.21 -43.64 -15.93
N GLU A 633 24.06 -42.65 -15.64
CA GLU A 633 25.04 -42.11 -16.57
C GLU A 633 26.14 -43.11 -16.88
N TYR A 634 26.64 -43.81 -15.86
CA TYR A 634 27.56 -44.93 -16.03
C TYR A 634 26.96 -46.04 -16.91
N LEU A 635 25.71 -46.43 -16.67
CA LEU A 635 25.01 -47.43 -17.48
C LEU A 635 24.81 -46.98 -18.93
N LYS A 636 24.50 -45.69 -19.16
CA LYS A 636 24.39 -45.14 -20.52
C LYS A 636 25.71 -45.18 -21.27
N ASP A 637 26.82 -44.89 -20.60
CA ASP A 637 28.12 -44.94 -21.23
C ASP A 637 28.52 -46.39 -21.55
N LYS A 638 28.31 -47.30 -20.59
CA LYS A 638 28.56 -48.74 -20.77
C LYS A 638 27.67 -49.40 -21.83
N LYS A 639 26.47 -48.88 -22.08
CA LYS A 639 25.60 -49.35 -23.17
C LYS A 639 26.31 -49.36 -24.53
N LYS A 640 27.28 -48.46 -24.75
CA LYS A 640 28.05 -48.41 -26.01
C LYS A 640 28.94 -49.64 -26.21
N GLU A 641 29.27 -50.36 -25.14
CA GLU A 641 30.23 -51.46 -25.13
C GLU A 641 29.56 -52.82 -24.89
N VAL A 642 28.52 -52.87 -24.04
CA VAL A 642 27.89 -54.11 -23.59
C VAL A 642 26.37 -53.99 -23.51
N MET A 643 25.68 -55.10 -23.76
CA MET A 643 24.20 -55.20 -23.65
C MET A 643 23.73 -55.54 -22.24
N GLU A 644 24.60 -56.13 -21.41
CA GLU A 644 24.30 -56.53 -20.04
C GLU A 644 25.48 -56.23 -19.12
N ILE A 645 25.22 -55.81 -17.88
CA ILE A 645 26.25 -55.60 -16.86
C ILE A 645 25.79 -56.05 -15.47
N ASP A 646 26.68 -56.65 -14.70
CA ASP A 646 26.38 -57.24 -13.40
C ASP A 646 26.24 -56.16 -12.33
N GLN A 647 25.21 -56.27 -11.47
CA GLN A 647 24.98 -55.29 -10.40
C GLN A 647 26.20 -55.12 -9.45
N PRO A 648 26.92 -56.19 -9.05
CA PRO A 648 28.13 -56.07 -8.24
C PRO A 648 29.28 -55.32 -8.93
N GLU A 649 29.37 -55.40 -10.26
CA GLU A 649 30.38 -54.73 -11.07
C GLU A 649 30.14 -53.22 -11.10
N VAL A 650 28.91 -52.79 -11.45
CA VAL A 650 28.49 -51.38 -11.41
C VAL A 650 28.74 -50.77 -10.04
N ARG A 651 28.43 -51.51 -8.98
CA ARG A 651 28.66 -51.07 -7.61
C ARG A 651 30.15 -50.87 -7.29
N LYS A 652 31.00 -51.78 -7.77
CA LYS A 652 32.45 -51.75 -7.51
C LYS A 652 33.10 -50.58 -8.25
N GLU A 653 32.77 -50.41 -9.53
CA GLU A 653 33.27 -49.33 -10.38
C GLU A 653 32.91 -47.94 -9.83
N LEU A 654 31.68 -47.78 -9.36
CA LEU A 654 31.22 -46.51 -8.79
C LEU A 654 31.59 -46.32 -7.30
N ASN A 655 32.32 -47.27 -6.71
CA ASN A 655 32.72 -47.27 -5.29
C ASN A 655 31.56 -47.00 -4.31
N ILE A 656 30.39 -47.62 -4.56
CA ILE A 656 29.20 -47.42 -3.73
C ILE A 656 29.08 -48.53 -2.66
N PRO A 657 28.87 -48.19 -1.36
CA PRO A 657 28.66 -49.19 -0.33
C PRO A 657 27.46 -50.11 -0.62
N LYS A 658 27.58 -51.41 -0.34
CA LYS A 658 26.56 -52.44 -0.65
C LYS A 658 25.16 -52.09 -0.13
N GLN A 659 25.06 -51.63 1.12
CA GLN A 659 23.77 -51.24 1.72
C GLN A 659 23.16 -50.03 1.01
N THR A 660 23.98 -49.04 0.65
CA THR A 660 23.52 -47.85 -0.09
C THR A 660 23.06 -48.22 -1.50
N PHE A 661 23.84 -49.03 -2.22
CA PHE A 661 23.50 -49.47 -3.57
C PHE A 661 22.21 -50.29 -3.58
N SER A 662 22.06 -51.24 -2.65
CA SER A 662 20.83 -52.04 -2.53
C SER A 662 19.60 -51.21 -2.20
N ARG A 663 19.75 -50.13 -1.40
CA ARG A 663 18.63 -49.23 -1.10
C ARG A 663 18.25 -48.41 -2.32
N ILE A 664 19.22 -47.94 -3.09
CA ILE A 664 19.01 -47.20 -4.34
C ILE A 664 18.33 -48.08 -5.38
N THR A 665 18.83 -49.30 -5.64
CA THR A 665 18.26 -50.14 -6.69
C THR A 665 16.87 -50.66 -6.41
N LYS A 666 16.40 -50.53 -5.17
CA LYS A 666 15.04 -50.88 -4.75
C LYS A 666 14.11 -49.66 -4.67
N SER A 667 14.61 -48.44 -4.81
CA SER A 667 13.77 -47.25 -4.73
C SER A 667 13.00 -47.05 -6.03
N GLU A 668 11.74 -46.63 -5.90
CA GLU A 668 10.83 -46.37 -7.03
C GLU A 668 11.42 -45.36 -8.02
N GLU A 669 12.03 -44.28 -7.51
CA GLU A 669 12.73 -43.25 -8.30
C GLU A 669 13.82 -43.83 -9.22
N PHE A 670 14.54 -44.87 -8.78
CA PHE A 670 15.60 -45.50 -9.58
C PHE A 670 15.02 -46.41 -10.66
N LEU A 671 13.96 -47.14 -10.34
CA LEU A 671 13.26 -48.02 -11.29
C LEU A 671 12.60 -47.20 -12.41
N GLU A 672 11.99 -46.06 -12.08
CA GLU A 672 11.48 -45.11 -13.06
C GLU A 672 12.59 -44.52 -13.94
N ALA A 673 13.74 -44.16 -13.33
CA ALA A 673 14.88 -43.65 -14.06
C ALA A 673 15.44 -44.67 -15.07
N LEU A 674 15.56 -45.96 -14.67
CA LEU A 674 15.94 -47.05 -15.58
C LEU A 674 14.95 -47.18 -16.74
N LYS A 675 13.64 -47.23 -16.44
CA LYS A 675 12.57 -47.37 -17.44
C LYS A 675 12.59 -46.23 -18.45
N SER A 676 12.83 -44.99 -18.00
CA SER A 676 12.92 -43.81 -18.87
C SER A 676 14.06 -43.88 -19.90
N LYS A 677 15.05 -44.75 -19.68
CA LYS A 677 16.20 -44.99 -20.55
C LYS A 677 16.16 -46.35 -21.25
N ASN A 678 15.02 -47.05 -21.19
CA ASN A 678 14.83 -48.42 -21.71
C ASN A 678 15.77 -49.47 -21.07
N PHE A 679 16.27 -49.21 -19.86
CA PHE A 679 17.05 -50.18 -19.10
C PHE A 679 16.13 -51.03 -18.24
N ALA A 680 16.53 -52.28 -17.99
CA ALA A 680 15.84 -53.19 -17.08
C ALA A 680 16.81 -53.75 -16.05
N LEU A 681 16.32 -54.01 -14.84
CA LEU A 681 17.05 -54.76 -13.82
C LEU A 681 16.38 -56.13 -13.69
N ILE A 682 17.06 -57.19 -14.11
CA ILE A 682 16.55 -58.56 -14.06
C ILE A 682 17.33 -59.41 -13.05
N GLU A 683 16.66 -60.38 -12.46
CA GLU A 683 17.28 -61.34 -11.55
C GLU A 683 17.71 -62.58 -12.35
N LYS A 684 19.02 -62.86 -12.40
CA LYS A 684 19.57 -64.05 -13.06
C LYS A 684 19.82 -65.14 -12.03
N ASN A 685 19.23 -66.31 -12.27
CA ASN A 685 19.43 -67.55 -11.48
C ASN A 685 19.11 -67.42 -9.97
N GLY A 686 18.20 -66.51 -9.58
CA GLY A 686 17.73 -66.34 -8.20
C GLY A 686 18.80 -65.87 -7.20
N LYS A 687 19.96 -65.38 -7.65
CA LYS A 687 21.06 -64.94 -6.77
C LYS A 687 21.74 -63.64 -7.20
N THR A 688 21.72 -63.26 -8.48
CA THR A 688 22.46 -62.08 -8.97
C THR A 688 21.62 -61.25 -9.93
N ASN A 689 21.44 -59.97 -9.63
CA ASN A 689 20.77 -59.05 -10.53
C ASN A 689 21.72 -58.54 -11.62
N LYS A 690 21.20 -58.34 -12.83
CA LYS A 690 21.88 -57.74 -13.98
C LYS A 690 21.08 -56.56 -14.53
N PHE A 691 21.79 -55.54 -15.00
CA PHE A 691 21.19 -54.48 -15.80
C PHE A 691 21.21 -54.89 -17.27
N ILE A 692 20.06 -54.86 -17.93
CA ILE A 692 19.92 -54.97 -19.38
C ILE A 692 19.87 -53.57 -19.97
N LEU A 693 20.75 -53.29 -20.91
CA LEU A 693 20.95 -51.98 -21.52
C LEU A 693 20.42 -51.99 -22.96
N ASN A 694 19.09 -52.08 -23.12
CA ASN A 694 18.43 -52.11 -24.44
C ASN A 694 18.54 -50.78 -25.16
#